data_AF-A0A0F8U8A5-F1
#
_entry.id   AF-A0A0F8U8A5-F1
#
_cell.length_a   1.000
_cell.length_b   1.000
_cell.length_c   1.000
_cell.angle_alpha   90.00
_cell.angle_beta   90.00
_cell.angle_gamma   90.00
#
_symmetry.space_group_name_H-M   'P 1'
#
loop_
_entity.id
_entity.type
_entity.pdbx_description
1 polymer ?
#
loop_
_entity_poly.entity_id
_entity_poly.type
_entity_poly.pdbx_seq_one_letter_code
_entity_poly.pdbx_strand_id
1 'polypeptide(L)'
;MKIRHQLARSLAIRTDDPSPEATTDSLRPGPGGYSAYNPLQNGDLSHFQTKTGIKAYRLVQSRSLDPGTVWQLVARYAEHFHPYLPLVPRKYFHHTALDAFASNEKHLLTAVLTIASKDLVERPEIHEYCSKYMHELISGIAAGADCDVEAVEALLLLAEWEPQGLRPRIERVGRGEEDRAAWMHVGLALRSGYFLGLDRTCFRGDSSGDPDAEARRRLAWTSCYISDRLISVRIGRAFWSRGPGPMTGLVSQDFPSLQPVRDGEEDYAKIFQAMLDLTQLYGNVHEVLYSGMRTSNQMMMMGDYVKYVDDFRVAILRWKSLWGSLPCSTAMQTTLQLSYEYLRLYTNAFAFQAAISQSLTKQKNDGRSQREHLRATFNNVASMQDARFIYESLDAAKAYLTILVETVDPEQHLHFMPLRFYLYGIYAAVFLYKARSFGVMLPAEEMRVRDLVTQTTEILKRASAGPDDIGARYARLLELLWRPKPATAPSPANTQKSNEVAIQSSTPLAHCVPEQGGGYVYFSPANDFSWLDLEAVGDYVSGDPSSLSLDAFQNTALYQAGSDRPQIWPNPLAEKGVHLALTYSTNLTAINVLVEELKAKDASLRVSIHQVDVGSADQIQDMFLQIDQEHGQRPDILVSNAGYGKRIPQVWDITLEEFDYTINVNLRASFILVKGVVEHMKSQRWGRIVLMSSIAGYGGGINGCHYAASKAGMTGMMKNLSTRLAEFNISVNDVAPAMIGDTGMVPSAQAIPEVAAGIPIGRLGVPEEVANVVTMLVTTGYMTGQSLLLAGGLK
;
A
#
# COMPACT_ATOMS: atom_id res chain seq x y z
N MET A 1 -11.99 -9.77 -31.86
CA MET A 1 -12.63 -10.62 -32.89
C MET A 1 -11.53 -11.37 -33.63
N LYS A 2 -11.41 -12.70 -33.44
CA LYS A 2 -10.37 -13.59 -34.03
C LYS A 2 -8.93 -13.21 -33.59
N ILE A 3 -7.99 -14.12 -33.34
CA ILE A 3 -7.73 -15.43 -33.96
C ILE A 3 -7.57 -16.55 -32.91
N ARG A 4 -8.17 -17.71 -33.20
CA ARG A 4 -7.92 -19.02 -32.58
C ARG A 4 -7.87 -20.03 -33.74
N HIS A 5 -7.06 -21.09 -33.62
CA HIS A 5 -6.89 -22.22 -34.55
C HIS A 5 -6.33 -21.98 -35.96
N GLN A 6 -5.14 -22.55 -36.20
CA GLN A 6 -4.81 -23.59 -37.22
C GLN A 6 -3.29 -23.85 -37.12
N LEU A 7 -2.70 -25.01 -37.42
CA LEU A 7 -3.03 -26.44 -37.40
C LEU A 7 -1.72 -27.14 -37.85
N ALA A 8 -1.45 -28.36 -37.40
CA ALA A 8 -0.21 -29.08 -37.71
C ALA A 8 -0.04 -29.45 -39.20
N ARG A 9 1.22 -29.53 -39.67
CA ARG A 9 1.82 -30.71 -40.36
C ARG A 9 3.19 -30.43 -41.00
N SER A 10 4.19 -31.24 -40.63
CA SER A 10 5.10 -31.87 -41.59
C SER A 10 5.65 -33.19 -40.99
N LEU A 11 5.83 -34.20 -41.85
CA LEU A 11 6.18 -35.59 -41.52
C LEU A 11 7.36 -36.03 -42.40
N ALA A 12 8.26 -36.86 -41.85
CA ALA A 12 9.08 -37.83 -42.59
C ALA A 12 9.64 -38.85 -41.56
N ILE A 13 8.98 -39.99 -41.32
CA ILE A 13 9.11 -41.29 -42.03
C ILE A 13 10.29 -42.16 -41.54
N ARG A 14 9.92 -43.23 -40.81
CA ARG A 14 10.40 -44.62 -40.82
C ARG A 14 9.84 -45.31 -39.55
N THR A 15 9.19 -46.47 -39.50
CA THR A 15 8.54 -47.43 -40.43
C THR A 15 8.20 -48.64 -39.52
N ASP A 16 6.93 -49.03 -39.50
CA ASP A 16 6.42 -50.43 -39.41
C ASP A 16 6.48 -51.23 -38.08
N ASP A 17 5.33 -51.26 -37.37
CA ASP A 17 4.45 -52.42 -37.01
C ASP A 17 5.01 -53.83 -36.64
N PRO A 18 4.22 -54.70 -35.94
CA PRO A 18 3.17 -54.45 -34.93
C PRO A 18 3.27 -55.38 -33.67
N SER A 19 2.24 -55.37 -32.82
CA SER A 19 1.98 -56.24 -31.64
C SER A 19 1.57 -57.70 -32.04
N PRO A 20 1.27 -58.70 -31.14
CA PRO A 20 0.87 -58.59 -29.72
C PRO A 20 1.25 -59.74 -28.73
N GLU A 21 0.70 -59.61 -27.50
CA GLU A 21 0.23 -60.67 -26.56
C GLU A 21 1.16 -61.49 -25.62
N ALA A 22 0.59 -61.70 -24.41
CA ALA A 22 0.64 -62.88 -23.53
C ALA A 22 1.65 -63.02 -22.34
N THR A 23 1.03 -63.40 -21.20
CA THR A 23 1.49 -64.32 -20.13
C THR A 23 2.59 -63.94 -19.11
N THR A 24 2.11 -63.60 -17.90
CA THR A 24 2.36 -64.25 -16.58
C THR A 24 3.76 -64.61 -16.03
N ASP A 25 3.83 -64.50 -14.70
CA ASP A 25 4.62 -65.27 -13.72
C ASP A 25 5.99 -64.78 -13.18
N SER A 26 5.90 -64.08 -12.04
CA SER A 26 6.28 -64.66 -10.71
C SER A 26 7.65 -64.32 -10.05
N LEU A 27 7.59 -64.30 -8.71
CA LEU A 27 8.64 -64.60 -7.71
C LEU A 27 9.82 -63.64 -7.41
N ARG A 28 9.52 -62.70 -6.49
CA ARG A 28 10.15 -62.52 -5.15
C ARG A 28 11.63 -62.03 -4.99
N PRO A 29 12.01 -61.51 -3.78
CA PRO A 29 13.02 -60.44 -3.67
C PRO A 29 14.30 -60.79 -2.85
N GLY A 30 15.26 -59.87 -2.84
CA GLY A 30 16.45 -59.85 -1.96
C GLY A 30 16.52 -58.60 -1.04
N PRO A 31 17.35 -58.60 0.03
CA PRO A 31 16.98 -57.90 1.27
C PRO A 31 18.04 -56.92 1.87
N GLY A 32 17.59 -56.13 2.87
CA GLY A 32 18.43 -55.51 3.92
C GLY A 32 18.65 -53.99 3.79
N GLY A 33 18.46 -53.16 4.83
CA GLY A 33 17.90 -53.45 6.16
C GLY A 33 17.97 -52.26 7.14
N TYR A 34 17.31 -52.40 8.31
CA TYR A 34 17.51 -51.70 9.60
C TYR A 34 17.45 -50.14 9.68
N SER A 35 16.98 -49.50 10.76
CA SER A 35 16.13 -49.91 11.89
C SER A 35 15.60 -48.68 12.66
N ALA A 36 14.28 -48.63 12.82
CA ALA A 36 13.45 -48.23 13.97
C ALA A 36 13.96 -47.30 15.11
N TYR A 37 13.05 -46.42 15.54
CA TYR A 37 12.75 -46.19 16.96
C TYR A 37 11.26 -46.49 17.22
N ASN A 38 10.94 -47.03 18.38
CA ASN A 38 9.60 -47.48 18.77
C ASN A 38 9.40 -47.27 20.28
N PRO A 39 8.18 -46.99 20.74
CA PRO A 39 7.72 -47.65 21.96
C PRO A 39 6.28 -48.19 21.88
N LEU A 40 6.15 -49.49 22.18
CA LEU A 40 5.27 -50.13 23.19
C LEU A 40 3.92 -49.45 23.57
N GLN A 41 2.80 -50.15 23.78
CA GLN A 41 2.40 -51.54 23.47
C GLN A 41 0.88 -51.69 23.78
N ASN A 42 0.17 -52.54 23.03
CA ASN A 42 -1.14 -53.17 23.33
C ASN A 42 -2.33 -52.33 23.86
N GLY A 43 -3.35 -52.18 23.01
CA GLY A 43 -4.74 -51.86 23.37
C GLY A 43 -5.69 -52.06 22.19
N ASP A 44 -6.59 -53.04 22.29
CA ASP A 44 -7.66 -53.47 21.36
C ASP A 44 -7.67 -52.98 19.89
N LEU A 45 -7.40 -53.92 18.98
CA LEU A 45 -7.75 -53.84 17.56
C LEU A 45 -9.26 -54.10 17.35
N SER A 46 -10.11 -53.15 17.73
CA SER A 46 -11.52 -53.14 17.37
C SER A 46 -11.92 -51.81 16.70
N HIS A 47 -12.50 -51.91 15.49
CA HIS A 47 -13.01 -50.80 14.67
C HIS A 47 -12.04 -49.64 14.33
N PHE A 48 -11.17 -49.85 13.34
CA PHE A 48 -10.84 -48.77 12.40
C PHE A 48 -12.03 -48.49 11.47
N GLN A 49 -13.09 -47.87 12.01
CA GLN A 49 -14.06 -47.17 11.17
C GLN A 49 -13.38 -45.92 10.60
N THR A 50 -13.34 -45.80 9.28
CA THR A 50 -12.98 -44.55 8.60
C THR A 50 -13.97 -43.49 9.08
N LYS A 51 -13.51 -42.54 9.90
CA LYS A 51 -14.38 -41.48 10.43
C LYS A 51 -14.84 -40.63 9.25
N THR A 52 -16.15 -40.41 9.16
CA THR A 52 -16.81 -39.53 8.18
C THR A 52 -17.59 -38.45 8.93
N GLY A 53 -18.05 -37.40 8.22
CA GLY A 53 -18.82 -36.33 8.82
C GLY A 53 -18.04 -35.52 9.87
N ILE A 54 -18.74 -35.04 10.90
CA ILE A 54 -18.17 -34.24 11.98
C ILE A 54 -17.08 -34.99 12.76
N LYS A 55 -17.10 -36.33 12.77
CA LYS A 55 -16.07 -37.15 13.43
C LYS A 55 -14.73 -37.16 12.67
N ALA A 56 -14.75 -36.80 11.39
CA ALA A 56 -13.56 -36.64 10.55
C ALA A 56 -12.98 -35.22 10.60
N TYR A 57 -13.77 -34.24 11.02
CA TYR A 57 -13.37 -32.85 11.08
C TYR A 57 -12.19 -32.64 12.03
N ARG A 58 -11.15 -31.92 11.59
CA ARG A 58 -9.84 -31.93 12.26
C ARG A 58 -9.88 -31.56 13.74
N LEU A 59 -10.62 -30.50 14.10
CA LEU A 59 -10.74 -30.04 15.50
C LEU A 59 -11.47 -31.05 16.40
N VAL A 60 -12.34 -31.88 15.84
CA VAL A 60 -13.03 -32.97 16.57
C VAL A 60 -12.15 -34.22 16.60
N GLN A 61 -11.42 -34.50 15.52
CA GLN A 61 -10.47 -35.62 15.44
C GLN A 61 -9.30 -35.44 16.42
N SER A 62 -8.79 -34.22 16.58
CA SER A 62 -7.74 -33.86 17.56
C SER A 62 -8.26 -33.78 19.01
N ARG A 63 -9.57 -33.91 19.23
CA ARG A 63 -10.25 -33.67 20.51
C ARG A 63 -10.09 -32.24 21.04
N SER A 64 -9.83 -31.27 20.16
CA SER A 64 -9.78 -29.84 20.52
C SER A 64 -11.19 -29.28 20.76
N LEU A 65 -12.19 -29.80 20.05
CA LEU A 65 -13.62 -29.51 20.24
C LEU A 65 -14.43 -30.81 20.23
N ASP A 66 -15.55 -30.84 20.94
CA ASP A 66 -16.57 -31.87 20.78
C ASP A 66 -17.68 -31.41 19.79
N PRO A 67 -18.44 -32.33 19.17
CA PRO A 67 -19.51 -31.96 18.23
C PRO A 67 -20.62 -31.07 18.81
N GLY A 68 -20.85 -31.11 20.13
CA GLY A 68 -21.81 -30.25 20.82
C GLY A 68 -21.34 -28.80 20.88
N THR A 69 -20.08 -28.58 21.29
CA THR A 69 -19.44 -27.25 21.22
C THR A 69 -19.42 -26.71 19.79
N VAL A 70 -19.14 -27.55 18.78
CA VAL A 70 -19.21 -27.14 17.36
C VAL A 70 -20.62 -26.66 16.99
N TRP A 71 -21.67 -27.40 17.37
CA TRP A 71 -23.05 -26.98 17.11
C TRP A 71 -23.43 -25.69 17.84
N GLN A 72 -23.03 -25.52 19.11
CA GLN A 72 -23.27 -24.29 19.88
C GLN A 72 -22.65 -23.06 19.20
N LEU A 73 -21.42 -23.18 18.69
CA LEU A 73 -20.75 -22.12 17.94
C LEU A 73 -21.46 -21.80 16.61
N VAL A 74 -21.91 -22.82 15.86
CA VAL A 74 -22.69 -22.63 14.62
C VAL A 74 -24.03 -21.94 14.89
N ALA A 75 -24.72 -22.31 15.97
CA ALA A 75 -25.97 -21.67 16.38
C ALA A 75 -25.74 -20.20 16.79
N ARG A 76 -24.72 -19.93 17.62
CA ARG A 76 -24.30 -18.57 18.02
C ARG A 76 -23.94 -17.70 16.80
N TYR A 77 -23.28 -18.28 15.80
CA TYR A 77 -22.98 -17.59 14.53
C TYR A 77 -24.26 -17.20 13.78
N ALA A 78 -25.18 -18.16 13.63
CA ALA A 78 -26.44 -17.97 12.92
C ALA A 78 -27.32 -16.88 13.55
N GLU A 79 -27.32 -16.79 14.87
CA GLU A 79 -28.10 -15.82 15.65
C GLU A 79 -27.53 -14.40 15.58
N HIS A 80 -26.23 -14.22 15.86
CA HIS A 80 -25.68 -12.88 16.08
C HIS A 80 -24.85 -12.33 14.90
N PHE A 81 -24.18 -13.18 14.11
CA PHE A 81 -23.20 -12.74 13.11
C PHE A 81 -23.75 -12.82 11.69
N HIS A 82 -24.44 -13.91 11.34
CA HIS A 82 -25.01 -14.12 10.01
C HIS A 82 -25.91 -12.99 9.50
N PRO A 83 -26.77 -12.33 10.31
CA PRO A 83 -27.61 -11.24 9.84
C PRO A 83 -26.85 -10.09 9.17
N TYR A 84 -25.63 -9.78 9.63
CA TYR A 84 -24.82 -8.68 9.10
C TYR A 84 -24.09 -9.00 7.79
N LEU A 85 -23.83 -10.28 7.51
CA LEU A 85 -23.25 -10.75 6.25
C LEU A 85 -23.70 -12.20 5.95
N PRO A 86 -24.89 -12.37 5.33
CA PRO A 86 -25.57 -13.67 5.22
C PRO A 86 -25.00 -14.58 4.12
N LEU A 87 -23.69 -14.80 4.11
CA LEU A 87 -23.00 -15.65 3.12
C LEU A 87 -23.18 -17.16 3.36
N VAL A 88 -23.30 -17.60 4.62
CA VAL A 88 -23.44 -19.04 4.93
C VAL A 88 -24.81 -19.53 4.46
N PRO A 89 -24.90 -20.61 3.65
CA PRO A 89 -26.18 -21.15 3.21
C PRO A 89 -27.05 -21.62 4.39
N ARG A 90 -28.29 -21.10 4.51
CA ARG A 90 -29.23 -21.35 5.62
C ARG A 90 -29.41 -22.84 5.96
N LYS A 91 -29.30 -23.74 4.97
CA LYS A 91 -29.36 -25.21 5.12
C LYS A 91 -28.38 -25.78 6.16
N TYR A 92 -27.28 -25.10 6.45
CA TYR A 92 -26.27 -25.53 7.43
C TYR A 92 -26.60 -25.13 8.88
N PHE A 93 -27.63 -24.32 9.10
CA PHE A 93 -28.14 -23.96 10.44
C PHE A 93 -29.18 -24.95 10.97
N HIS A 94 -29.07 -26.22 10.55
CA HIS A 94 -29.82 -27.34 11.11
C HIS A 94 -28.85 -28.36 11.70
N HIS A 95 -29.14 -28.86 12.90
CA HIS A 95 -28.27 -29.82 13.60
C HIS A 95 -28.02 -31.09 12.77
N THR A 96 -28.99 -31.49 11.94
CA THR A 96 -28.87 -32.62 11.01
C THR A 96 -27.90 -32.39 9.85
N ALA A 97 -27.57 -31.13 9.54
CA ALA A 97 -26.67 -30.76 8.45
C ALA A 97 -25.19 -30.68 8.86
N LEU A 98 -24.87 -30.83 10.16
CA LEU A 98 -23.51 -30.64 10.69
C LEU A 98 -22.47 -31.58 10.05
N ASP A 99 -22.83 -32.84 9.80
CA ASP A 99 -21.97 -33.81 9.11
C ASP A 99 -21.65 -33.39 7.66
N ALA A 100 -22.66 -32.86 6.95
CA ALA A 100 -22.49 -32.35 5.59
C ALA A 100 -21.68 -31.05 5.56
N PHE A 101 -21.92 -30.15 6.52
CA PHE A 101 -21.20 -28.88 6.64
C PHE A 101 -19.70 -29.14 6.88
N ALA A 102 -19.37 -30.05 7.80
CA ALA A 102 -18.01 -30.43 8.12
C ALA A 102 -17.28 -31.20 7.00
N SER A 103 -18.00 -31.97 6.18
CA SER A 103 -17.41 -32.76 5.09
C SER A 103 -17.18 -31.91 3.83
N ASN A 104 -18.11 -31.03 3.49
CA ASN A 104 -18.16 -30.36 2.19
C ASN A 104 -17.61 -28.93 2.24
N GLU A 105 -17.68 -28.24 3.39
CA GLU A 105 -17.49 -26.80 3.48
C GLU A 105 -16.41 -26.41 4.53
N LYS A 106 -15.31 -27.17 4.60
CA LYS A 106 -14.31 -27.11 5.69
C LYS A 106 -13.82 -25.68 6.00
N HIS A 107 -13.60 -24.85 4.98
CA HIS A 107 -13.13 -23.46 5.15
C HIS A 107 -14.22 -22.59 5.79
N LEU A 108 -15.45 -22.71 5.31
CA LEU A 108 -16.60 -21.94 5.77
C LEU A 108 -17.00 -22.31 7.19
N LEU A 109 -17.03 -23.61 7.52
CA LEU A 109 -17.24 -24.06 8.91
C LEU A 109 -16.14 -23.53 9.83
N THR A 110 -14.87 -23.63 9.43
CA THR A 110 -13.76 -23.15 10.28
C THR A 110 -13.84 -21.64 10.53
N ALA A 111 -14.18 -20.84 9.51
CA ALA A 111 -14.41 -19.40 9.66
C ALA A 111 -15.58 -19.10 10.62
N VAL A 112 -16.72 -19.78 10.44
CA VAL A 112 -17.89 -19.68 11.33
C VAL A 112 -17.53 -19.94 12.79
N LEU A 113 -16.79 -21.04 13.07
CA LEU A 113 -16.37 -21.38 14.43
C LEU A 113 -15.36 -20.36 15.00
N THR A 114 -14.45 -19.85 14.16
CA THR A 114 -13.44 -18.86 14.56
C THR A 114 -14.08 -17.53 14.95
N ILE A 115 -15.06 -17.07 14.17
CA ILE A 115 -15.80 -15.83 14.43
C ILE A 115 -16.68 -15.98 15.67
N ALA A 116 -17.48 -17.06 15.76
CA ALA A 116 -18.39 -17.28 16.89
C ALA A 116 -17.68 -17.45 18.25
N SER A 117 -16.43 -17.91 18.23
CA SER A 117 -15.63 -18.12 19.43
C SER A 117 -14.82 -16.90 19.87
N LYS A 118 -14.70 -15.84 19.05
CA LYS A 118 -13.76 -14.72 19.29
C LYS A 118 -13.98 -14.03 20.65
N ASP A 119 -15.22 -14.00 21.12
CA ASP A 119 -15.66 -13.31 22.34
C ASP A 119 -15.88 -14.26 23.53
N LEU A 120 -15.50 -15.55 23.44
CA LEU A 120 -15.72 -16.52 24.52
C LEU A 120 -14.65 -16.41 25.61
N VAL A 121 -14.74 -15.34 26.41
CA VAL A 121 -13.81 -15.02 27.52
C VAL A 121 -13.68 -16.16 28.54
N GLU A 122 -14.73 -16.96 28.75
CA GLU A 122 -14.72 -18.12 29.65
C GLU A 122 -13.86 -19.29 29.14
N ARG A 123 -13.69 -19.41 27.81
CA ARG A 123 -13.02 -20.53 27.14
C ARG A 123 -12.16 -20.06 25.95
N PRO A 124 -11.12 -19.24 26.19
CA PRO A 124 -10.29 -18.66 25.14
C PRO A 124 -9.56 -19.72 24.30
N GLU A 125 -9.33 -20.91 24.84
CA GLU A 125 -8.67 -22.01 24.13
C GLU A 125 -9.48 -22.47 22.91
N ILE A 126 -10.81 -22.34 22.93
CA ILE A 126 -11.67 -22.63 21.77
C ILE A 126 -11.25 -21.74 20.59
N HIS A 127 -11.13 -20.43 20.82
CA HIS A 127 -10.77 -19.49 19.76
C HIS A 127 -9.34 -19.69 19.28
N GLU A 128 -8.41 -20.05 20.18
CA GLU A 128 -7.04 -20.40 19.81
C GLU A 128 -7.00 -21.63 18.88
N TYR A 129 -7.74 -22.70 19.20
CA TYR A 129 -7.82 -23.90 18.35
C TYR A 129 -8.46 -23.61 16.99
N CYS A 130 -9.58 -22.87 16.96
CA CYS A 130 -10.25 -22.47 15.73
C CYS A 130 -9.32 -21.61 14.85
N SER A 131 -8.71 -20.57 15.43
CA SER A 131 -7.82 -19.65 14.72
C SER A 131 -6.59 -20.36 14.16
N LYS A 132 -5.93 -21.23 14.94
CA LYS A 132 -4.78 -22.03 14.47
C LYS A 132 -5.15 -22.86 13.24
N TYR A 133 -6.28 -23.56 13.26
CA TYR A 133 -6.71 -24.35 12.11
C TYR A 133 -7.14 -23.49 10.92
N MET A 134 -7.81 -22.36 11.17
CA MET A 134 -8.18 -21.41 10.12
C MET A 134 -6.94 -20.84 9.41
N HIS A 135 -5.89 -20.52 10.16
CA HIS A 135 -4.63 -20.04 9.61
C HIS A 135 -3.94 -21.08 8.72
N GLU A 136 -3.87 -22.35 9.15
CA GLU A 136 -3.36 -23.43 8.29
C GLU A 136 -4.15 -23.56 6.98
N LEU A 137 -5.49 -23.44 7.05
CA LEU A 137 -6.35 -23.48 5.87
C LEU A 137 -6.10 -22.28 4.93
N ILE A 138 -5.98 -21.06 5.46
CA ILE A 138 -5.65 -19.85 4.69
C ILE A 138 -4.25 -19.98 4.06
N SER A 139 -3.26 -20.48 4.80
CA SER A 139 -1.92 -20.77 4.26
C SER A 139 -1.98 -21.78 3.12
N GLY A 140 -2.86 -22.80 3.21
CA GLY A 140 -3.13 -23.73 2.11
C GLY A 140 -3.66 -23.04 0.86
N ILE A 141 -4.68 -22.18 0.99
CA ILE A 141 -5.23 -21.40 -0.15
C ILE A 141 -4.14 -20.49 -0.73
N ALA A 142 -3.35 -19.80 0.11
CA ALA A 142 -2.26 -18.93 -0.33
C ALA A 142 -1.13 -19.70 -1.04
N ALA A 143 -0.90 -20.97 -0.68
CA ALA A 143 0.02 -21.88 -1.36
C ALA A 143 -0.56 -22.52 -2.64
N GLY A 144 -1.82 -22.24 -3.00
CA GLY A 144 -2.47 -22.76 -4.21
C GLY A 144 -3.14 -24.12 -4.04
N ALA A 145 -3.54 -24.51 -2.83
CA ALA A 145 -4.36 -25.70 -2.62
C ALA A 145 -5.79 -25.53 -3.19
N ASP A 146 -6.39 -26.62 -3.64
CA ASP A 146 -7.76 -26.62 -4.18
C ASP A 146 -8.79 -26.11 -3.16
N CYS A 147 -9.64 -25.20 -3.63
CA CYS A 147 -10.75 -24.60 -2.91
C CYS A 147 -11.94 -24.33 -3.87
N ASP A 148 -13.15 -24.12 -3.35
CA ASP A 148 -14.34 -23.76 -4.14
C ASP A 148 -14.93 -22.43 -3.60
N VAL A 149 -16.22 -22.17 -3.86
CA VAL A 149 -16.93 -20.94 -3.42
C VAL A 149 -16.89 -20.75 -1.90
N GLU A 150 -16.84 -21.83 -1.13
CA GLU A 150 -16.88 -21.82 0.33
C GLU A 150 -15.66 -21.15 0.96
N ALA A 151 -14.50 -21.27 0.32
CA ALA A 151 -13.27 -20.62 0.75
C ALA A 151 -13.30 -19.12 0.45
N VAL A 152 -13.89 -18.73 -0.68
CA VAL A 152 -14.15 -17.32 -1.00
C VAL A 152 -15.10 -16.71 0.05
N GLU A 153 -16.21 -17.38 0.35
CA GLU A 153 -17.15 -16.97 1.39
C GLU A 153 -16.47 -16.88 2.77
N ALA A 154 -15.67 -17.89 3.16
CA ALA A 154 -14.93 -17.90 4.42
C ALA A 154 -13.98 -16.70 4.56
N LEU A 155 -13.22 -16.40 3.51
CA LEU A 155 -12.28 -15.26 3.50
C LEU A 155 -13.02 -13.91 3.58
N LEU A 156 -14.19 -13.77 2.94
CA LEU A 156 -15.00 -12.56 3.04
C LEU A 156 -15.58 -12.36 4.44
N LEU A 157 -16.01 -13.44 5.11
CA LEU A 157 -16.46 -13.36 6.51
C LEU A 157 -15.32 -12.94 7.44
N LEU A 158 -14.14 -13.55 7.31
CA LEU A 158 -12.96 -13.20 8.11
C LEU A 158 -12.43 -11.78 7.87
N ALA A 159 -12.73 -11.18 6.71
CA ALA A 159 -12.41 -9.78 6.44
C ALA A 159 -13.29 -8.78 7.22
N GLU A 160 -14.49 -9.19 7.65
CA GLU A 160 -15.39 -8.36 8.46
C GLU A 160 -15.27 -8.63 9.96
N TRP A 161 -14.79 -9.81 10.35
CA TRP A 161 -14.52 -10.22 11.73
C TRP A 161 -13.14 -10.88 11.85
N GLU A 162 -12.10 -10.05 11.81
CA GLU A 162 -10.71 -10.53 11.76
C GLU A 162 -10.29 -11.20 13.09
N PRO A 163 -9.76 -12.44 13.05
CA PRO A 163 -9.35 -13.16 14.25
C PRO A 163 -7.96 -12.72 14.72
N GLN A 164 -7.95 -11.84 15.72
CA GLN A 164 -6.72 -11.25 16.26
C GLN A 164 -5.81 -12.27 17.00
N GLY A 165 -6.35 -13.43 17.41
CA GLY A 165 -5.73 -14.38 18.34
C GLY A 165 -4.44 -15.10 17.90
N LEU A 166 -3.91 -14.79 16.71
CA LEU A 166 -2.61 -15.31 16.22
C LEU A 166 -1.53 -14.25 16.04
N ARG A 167 -1.83 -12.97 16.32
CA ARG A 167 -0.85 -11.89 16.21
C ARG A 167 0.12 -11.99 17.39
N PRO A 168 1.45 -12.11 17.17
CA PRO A 168 2.42 -12.30 18.25
C PRO A 168 2.57 -11.09 19.19
N ARG A 169 2.02 -9.92 18.79
CA ARG A 169 1.93 -8.71 19.60
C ARG A 169 0.72 -7.89 19.15
N ILE A 170 -0.33 -7.85 19.96
CA ILE A 170 -1.45 -6.91 19.79
C ILE A 170 -1.09 -5.62 20.52
N GLU A 171 -1.19 -4.48 19.86
CA GLU A 171 -0.93 -3.19 20.49
C GLU A 171 -2.15 -2.68 21.26
N ARG A 172 -1.95 -2.07 22.44
CA ARG A 172 -3.06 -1.52 23.26
C ARG A 172 -3.74 -0.28 22.66
N VAL A 173 -3.25 0.21 21.53
CA VAL A 173 -3.82 1.33 20.78
C VAL A 173 -4.02 0.83 19.35
N GLY A 174 -5.21 0.98 18.80
CA GLY A 174 -5.49 0.57 17.41
C GLY A 174 -4.80 1.50 16.41
N ARG A 175 -4.05 0.94 15.45
CA ARG A 175 -3.27 1.65 14.42
C ARG A 175 -3.66 1.25 12.98
N GLY A 176 -4.85 0.69 12.76
CA GLY A 176 -5.33 0.25 11.46
C GLY A 176 -4.88 -1.17 11.06
N GLU A 177 -4.41 -1.97 12.01
CA GLU A 177 -3.82 -3.28 11.71
C GLU A 177 -4.87 -4.32 11.30
N GLU A 178 -6.15 -4.13 11.65
CA GLU A 178 -7.28 -4.95 11.20
C GLU A 178 -7.54 -4.73 9.71
N ASP A 179 -7.51 -3.47 9.25
CA ASP A 179 -7.72 -3.11 7.85
C ASP A 179 -6.63 -3.73 6.95
N ARG A 180 -5.39 -3.82 7.44
CA ARG A 180 -4.30 -4.56 6.76
C ARG A 180 -4.64 -6.04 6.55
N ALA A 181 -5.17 -6.71 7.57
CA ALA A 181 -5.50 -8.13 7.49
C ALA A 181 -6.79 -8.37 6.70
N ALA A 182 -7.82 -7.54 6.86
CA ALA A 182 -9.04 -7.56 6.06
C ALA A 182 -8.71 -7.39 4.56
N TRP A 183 -7.80 -6.47 4.22
CA TRP A 183 -7.29 -6.30 2.85
C TRP A 183 -6.65 -7.58 2.29
N MET A 184 -5.85 -8.29 3.09
CA MET A 184 -5.23 -9.54 2.67
C MET A 184 -6.26 -10.66 2.45
N HIS A 185 -7.26 -10.79 3.32
CA HIS A 185 -8.36 -11.74 3.17
C HIS A 185 -9.18 -11.46 1.90
N VAL A 186 -9.58 -10.21 1.67
CA VAL A 186 -10.30 -9.79 0.45
C VAL A 186 -9.45 -10.02 -0.80
N GLY A 187 -8.16 -9.67 -0.75
CA GLY A 187 -7.23 -9.91 -1.86
C GLY A 187 -7.04 -11.40 -2.18
N LEU A 188 -7.14 -12.30 -1.19
CA LEU A 188 -7.10 -13.75 -1.42
C LEU A 188 -8.44 -14.28 -1.94
N ALA A 189 -9.56 -13.79 -1.40
CA ALA A 189 -10.92 -14.10 -1.87
C ALA A 189 -11.11 -13.73 -3.35
N LEU A 190 -10.61 -12.56 -3.77
CA LEU A 190 -10.63 -12.10 -5.15
C LEU A 190 -9.82 -12.99 -6.09
N ARG A 191 -8.60 -13.37 -5.72
CA ARG A 191 -7.76 -14.27 -6.54
C ARG A 191 -8.40 -15.64 -6.71
N SER A 192 -8.93 -16.19 -5.61
CA SER A 192 -9.66 -17.47 -5.62
C SER A 192 -10.96 -17.38 -6.44
N GLY A 193 -11.70 -16.28 -6.31
CA GLY A 193 -12.92 -16.02 -7.09
C GLY A 193 -12.66 -15.88 -8.60
N TYR A 194 -11.58 -15.22 -9.01
CA TYR A 194 -11.16 -15.18 -10.41
C TYR A 194 -10.68 -16.56 -10.91
N PHE A 195 -9.95 -17.33 -10.09
CA PHE A 195 -9.50 -18.67 -10.45
C PHE A 195 -10.69 -19.62 -10.69
N LEU A 196 -11.73 -19.52 -9.86
CA LEU A 196 -12.99 -20.25 -9.98
C LEU A 196 -13.94 -19.68 -11.05
N GLY A 197 -13.57 -18.58 -11.72
CA GLY A 197 -14.38 -17.93 -12.76
C GLY A 197 -15.71 -17.36 -12.25
N LEU A 198 -15.80 -16.98 -10.97
CA LEU A 198 -17.03 -16.45 -10.38
C LEU A 198 -17.45 -15.11 -11.02
N ASP A 199 -16.48 -14.36 -11.55
CA ASP A 199 -16.68 -13.09 -12.28
C ASP A 199 -17.62 -13.23 -13.50
N ARG A 200 -17.69 -14.44 -14.08
CA ARG A 200 -18.57 -14.73 -15.23
C ARG A 200 -20.06 -14.67 -14.86
N THR A 201 -20.41 -14.93 -13.59
CA THR A 201 -21.81 -14.93 -13.12
C THR A 201 -22.47 -13.55 -13.10
N CYS A 202 -21.71 -12.48 -13.34
CA CYS A 202 -22.26 -11.15 -13.61
C CYS A 202 -22.94 -11.04 -14.98
N PHE A 203 -22.60 -11.87 -15.96
CA PHE A 203 -23.13 -11.76 -17.33
C PHE A 203 -24.36 -12.65 -17.52
N ARG A 204 -25.52 -12.02 -17.78
CA ARG A 204 -26.76 -12.74 -18.13
C ARG A 204 -26.63 -13.35 -19.54
N GLY A 205 -26.35 -14.66 -19.62
CA GLY A 205 -26.32 -15.40 -20.90
C GLY A 205 -25.54 -16.71 -20.94
N ASP A 206 -24.57 -16.93 -20.03
CA ASP A 206 -23.68 -18.11 -20.03
C ASP A 206 -24.17 -19.26 -19.11
N SER A 207 -25.49 -19.37 -18.89
CA SER A 207 -26.08 -20.36 -17.97
C SER A 207 -26.06 -21.78 -18.57
N SER A 208 -25.08 -22.58 -18.14
CA SER A 208 -24.87 -23.98 -18.55
C SER A 208 -24.79 -24.97 -17.37
N GLY A 209 -25.21 -24.54 -16.17
CA GLY A 209 -25.07 -25.30 -14.92
C GLY A 209 -26.32 -25.27 -14.03
N ASP A 210 -26.17 -25.78 -12.82
CA ASP A 210 -27.18 -25.77 -11.76
C ASP A 210 -27.52 -24.31 -11.33
N PRO A 211 -28.80 -23.87 -11.41
CA PRO A 211 -29.21 -22.53 -11.02
C PRO A 211 -28.85 -22.15 -9.58
N ASP A 212 -28.93 -23.08 -8.64
CA ASP A 212 -28.64 -22.81 -7.21
C ASP A 212 -27.13 -22.60 -7.00
N ALA A 213 -26.30 -23.41 -7.65
CA ALA A 213 -24.86 -23.22 -7.68
C ALA A 213 -24.46 -21.90 -8.37
N GLU A 214 -25.10 -21.52 -9.47
CA GLU A 214 -24.84 -20.24 -10.15
C GLU A 214 -25.24 -19.05 -9.27
N ALA A 215 -26.38 -19.12 -8.57
CA ALA A 215 -26.83 -18.11 -7.62
C ALA A 215 -25.85 -17.95 -6.44
N ARG A 216 -25.33 -19.04 -5.88
CA ARG A 216 -24.28 -19.00 -4.82
C ARG A 216 -23.01 -18.33 -5.34
N ARG A 217 -22.53 -18.71 -6.52
CA ARG A 217 -21.35 -18.11 -7.18
C ARG A 217 -21.54 -16.61 -7.41
N ARG A 218 -22.74 -16.18 -7.83
CA ARG A 218 -23.10 -14.76 -8.02
C ARG A 218 -23.13 -13.97 -6.71
N LEU A 219 -23.68 -14.54 -5.65
CA LEU A 219 -23.68 -13.92 -4.31
C LEU A 219 -22.25 -13.75 -3.79
N ALA A 220 -21.42 -14.79 -3.87
CA ALA A 220 -20.02 -14.74 -3.44
C ALA A 220 -19.23 -13.68 -4.24
N TRP A 221 -19.37 -13.63 -5.56
CA TRP A 221 -18.67 -12.63 -6.38
C TRP A 221 -19.15 -11.19 -6.14
N THR A 222 -20.46 -11.00 -5.99
CA THR A 222 -21.02 -9.67 -5.66
C THR A 222 -20.51 -9.20 -4.29
N SER A 223 -20.37 -10.13 -3.34
CA SER A 223 -19.77 -9.84 -2.03
C SER A 223 -18.27 -9.58 -2.11
N CYS A 224 -17.52 -10.24 -3.01
CA CYS A 224 -16.13 -9.86 -3.31
C CYS A 224 -16.03 -8.42 -3.82
N TYR A 225 -16.88 -8.02 -4.77
CA TYR A 225 -16.93 -6.65 -5.28
C TYR A 225 -17.23 -5.63 -4.17
N ILE A 226 -18.24 -5.92 -3.34
CA ILE A 226 -18.63 -5.07 -2.22
C ILE A 226 -17.45 -4.91 -1.24
N SER A 227 -16.88 -6.02 -0.78
CA SER A 227 -15.77 -5.99 0.17
C SER A 227 -14.59 -5.22 -0.41
N ASP A 228 -14.14 -5.55 -1.63
CA ASP A 228 -13.06 -4.85 -2.34
C ASP A 228 -13.25 -3.32 -2.36
N ARG A 229 -14.45 -2.83 -2.71
CA ARG A 229 -14.76 -1.39 -2.66
C ARG A 229 -14.70 -0.84 -1.24
N LEU A 230 -15.33 -1.50 -0.27
CA LEU A 230 -15.46 -0.99 1.10
C LEU A 230 -14.17 -1.05 1.92
N ILE A 231 -13.27 -2.02 1.70
CA ILE A 231 -11.91 -1.98 2.29
C ILE A 231 -11.05 -0.94 1.56
N SER A 232 -10.99 -0.96 0.21
CA SER A 232 -10.20 -0.01 -0.59
C SER A 232 -10.46 1.46 -0.24
N VAL A 233 -11.72 1.82 0.00
CA VAL A 233 -12.14 3.17 0.42
C VAL A 233 -11.52 3.58 1.76
N ARG A 234 -11.48 2.67 2.76
CA ARG A 234 -10.90 2.95 4.09
C ARG A 234 -9.39 3.16 3.99
N ILE A 235 -8.70 2.24 3.32
CA ILE A 235 -7.23 2.24 3.23
C ILE A 235 -6.65 3.09 2.07
N GLY A 236 -7.50 3.79 1.32
CA GLY A 236 -7.08 4.66 0.22
C GLY A 236 -6.39 3.93 -0.95
N ARG A 237 -6.84 2.71 -1.29
CA ARG A 237 -6.23 1.86 -2.33
C ARG A 237 -7.11 1.71 -3.57
N ALA A 238 -6.46 1.44 -4.70
CA ALA A 238 -7.15 1.14 -5.96
C ALA A 238 -7.83 -0.23 -5.92
N PHE A 239 -8.99 -0.31 -6.58
CA PHE A 239 -9.83 -1.51 -6.65
C PHE A 239 -9.23 -2.64 -7.49
N TRP A 240 -9.45 -3.89 -7.07
CA TRP A 240 -8.91 -5.07 -7.75
C TRP A 240 -9.97 -5.89 -8.49
N SER A 241 -11.23 -5.83 -8.05
CA SER A 241 -12.36 -6.42 -8.76
C SER A 241 -12.85 -5.52 -9.89
N ARG A 242 -13.10 -6.14 -11.04
CA ARG A 242 -14.04 -5.61 -12.03
C ARG A 242 -15.43 -5.74 -11.42
N GLY A 243 -16.12 -4.62 -11.26
CA GLY A 243 -17.46 -4.64 -10.72
C GLY A 243 -18.46 -5.33 -11.63
N PRO A 244 -19.68 -5.61 -11.12
CA PRO A 244 -20.82 -5.96 -11.96
C PRO A 244 -20.93 -4.88 -13.05
N GLY A 245 -20.67 -5.24 -14.30
CA GLY A 245 -20.53 -4.28 -15.40
C GLY A 245 -21.81 -3.45 -15.62
N PRO A 246 -21.76 -2.29 -16.30
CA PRO A 246 -22.90 -1.38 -16.41
C PRO A 246 -24.17 -1.95 -17.07
N MET A 247 -24.11 -3.15 -17.68
CA MET A 247 -25.28 -3.87 -18.20
C MET A 247 -25.88 -4.91 -17.23
N THR A 248 -25.34 -5.06 -16.03
CA THR A 248 -25.62 -6.23 -15.16
C THR A 248 -26.62 -5.97 -14.03
N GLY A 249 -26.93 -4.70 -13.74
CA GLY A 249 -27.99 -4.18 -12.86
C GLY A 249 -28.66 -5.21 -11.93
N LEU A 250 -27.92 -5.70 -10.94
CA LEU A 250 -28.35 -6.78 -10.07
C LEU A 250 -29.43 -6.29 -9.10
N VAL A 251 -30.50 -7.07 -8.97
CA VAL A 251 -31.63 -6.80 -8.09
C VAL A 251 -31.78 -7.91 -7.05
N SER A 252 -32.61 -7.70 -6.02
CA SER A 252 -32.85 -8.71 -4.96
C SER A 252 -33.23 -10.10 -5.50
N GLN A 253 -33.94 -10.17 -6.64
CA GLN A 253 -34.32 -11.43 -7.30
C GLN A 253 -33.11 -12.25 -7.83
N ASP A 254 -31.96 -11.61 -8.09
CA ASP A 254 -30.75 -12.31 -8.52
C ASP A 254 -30.06 -13.10 -7.37
N PHE A 255 -30.55 -12.96 -6.12
CA PHE A 255 -30.02 -13.55 -4.89
C PHE A 255 -31.08 -14.41 -4.14
N PRO A 256 -31.55 -15.54 -4.70
CA PRO A 256 -32.64 -16.34 -4.14
C PRO A 256 -32.37 -16.87 -2.72
N SER A 257 -31.11 -17.15 -2.36
CA SER A 257 -30.73 -17.63 -1.00
C SER A 257 -30.92 -16.59 0.11
N LEU A 258 -31.08 -15.32 -0.24
CA LEU A 258 -31.28 -14.20 0.70
C LEU A 258 -32.76 -13.79 0.83
N GLN A 259 -33.65 -14.33 0.00
CA GLN A 259 -35.09 -14.02 0.04
C GLN A 259 -35.72 -14.54 1.37
N PRO A 260 -36.76 -13.87 1.88
CA PRO A 260 -37.50 -14.37 3.04
C PRO A 260 -38.23 -15.66 2.69
N VAL A 261 -38.17 -16.67 3.56
CA VAL A 261 -38.79 -17.99 3.36
C VAL A 261 -40.18 -18.05 3.99
N ARG A 262 -40.45 -17.19 4.97
CA ARG A 262 -41.72 -17.09 5.72
C ARG A 262 -42.15 -15.63 5.81
N ASP A 263 -43.46 -15.41 5.90
CA ASP A 263 -44.01 -14.08 6.15
C ASP A 263 -43.50 -13.53 7.49
N GLY A 264 -42.91 -12.33 7.45
CA GLY A 264 -42.28 -11.69 8.59
C GLY A 264 -40.79 -11.99 8.80
N GLU A 265 -40.15 -12.82 7.95
CA GLU A 265 -38.68 -12.90 7.90
C GLU A 265 -38.06 -11.66 7.26
N GLU A 266 -36.82 -11.35 7.66
CA GLU A 266 -36.02 -10.26 7.12
C GLU A 266 -35.71 -10.46 5.62
N ASP A 267 -35.96 -9.44 4.80
CA ASP A 267 -35.63 -9.44 3.38
C ASP A 267 -34.16 -9.06 3.15
N TYR A 268 -33.27 -10.00 3.49
CA TYR A 268 -31.83 -9.83 3.29
C TYR A 268 -31.45 -9.56 1.83
N ALA A 269 -32.25 -10.01 0.86
CA ALA A 269 -32.00 -9.75 -0.56
C ALA A 269 -32.18 -8.26 -0.91
N LYS A 270 -33.19 -7.58 -0.37
CA LYS A 270 -33.33 -6.11 -0.52
C LYS A 270 -32.28 -5.35 0.29
N ILE A 271 -31.94 -5.77 1.50
CA ILE A 271 -30.88 -5.14 2.31
C ILE A 271 -29.52 -5.23 1.57
N PHE A 272 -29.22 -6.39 0.99
CA PHE A 272 -28.02 -6.61 0.17
C PHE A 272 -28.03 -5.77 -1.10
N GLN A 273 -29.17 -5.63 -1.79
CA GLN A 273 -29.30 -4.72 -2.94
C GLN A 273 -29.08 -3.25 -2.54
N ALA A 274 -29.69 -2.77 -1.44
CA ALA A 274 -29.50 -1.42 -0.95
C ALA A 274 -28.01 -1.13 -0.66
N MET A 275 -27.33 -2.09 -0.03
CA MET A 275 -25.91 -1.98 0.28
C MET A 275 -25.01 -2.08 -0.99
N LEU A 276 -25.39 -2.87 -1.98
CA LEU A 276 -24.72 -2.91 -3.29
C LEU A 276 -24.84 -1.57 -4.03
N ASP A 277 -26.03 -0.97 -4.09
CA ASP A 277 -26.26 0.35 -4.69
C ASP A 277 -25.44 1.44 -3.98
N LEU A 278 -25.38 1.40 -2.65
CA LEU A 278 -24.56 2.32 -1.86
C LEU A 278 -23.07 2.12 -2.15
N THR A 279 -22.63 0.87 -2.31
CA THR A 279 -21.23 0.51 -2.58
C THR A 279 -20.79 0.91 -3.99
N GLN A 280 -21.71 0.96 -4.97
CA GLN A 280 -21.43 1.58 -6.27
C GLN A 280 -21.19 3.09 -6.13
N LEU A 281 -21.93 3.80 -5.28
CA LEU A 281 -21.67 5.21 -4.99
C LEU A 281 -20.32 5.42 -4.32
N TYR A 282 -19.94 4.58 -3.34
CA TYR A 282 -18.58 4.54 -2.78
C TYR A 282 -17.52 4.38 -3.87
N GLY A 283 -17.71 3.43 -4.79
CA GLY A 283 -16.83 3.19 -5.93
C GLY A 283 -16.64 4.43 -6.80
N ASN A 284 -17.75 5.05 -7.22
CA ASN A 284 -17.74 6.22 -8.09
C ASN A 284 -17.09 7.45 -7.41
N VAL A 285 -17.38 7.70 -6.13
CA VAL A 285 -16.77 8.77 -5.33
C VAL A 285 -15.25 8.57 -5.24
N HIS A 286 -14.81 7.35 -4.97
CA HIS A 286 -13.40 7.01 -4.87
C HIS A 286 -12.68 7.14 -6.23
N GLU A 287 -13.22 6.57 -7.31
CA GLU A 287 -12.63 6.66 -8.65
C GLU A 287 -12.53 8.10 -9.16
N VAL A 288 -13.50 8.97 -8.87
CA VAL A 288 -13.46 10.36 -9.36
C VAL A 288 -12.61 11.25 -8.46
N LEU A 289 -12.90 11.31 -7.15
CA LEU A 289 -12.22 12.24 -6.24
C LEU A 289 -10.86 11.70 -5.79
N TYR A 290 -10.72 10.39 -5.58
CA TYR A 290 -9.55 9.73 -4.99
C TYR A 290 -8.74 8.87 -5.97
N SER A 291 -8.95 9.01 -7.29
CA SER A 291 -8.26 8.25 -8.37
C SER A 291 -6.74 8.12 -8.23
N GLY A 292 -6.08 9.11 -7.62
CA GLY A 292 -4.65 9.06 -7.39
C GLY A 292 -4.09 10.42 -6.95
N MET A 293 -2.95 10.40 -6.28
CA MET A 293 -2.37 11.59 -5.64
C MET A 293 -2.24 12.80 -6.60
N ARG A 294 -1.87 12.59 -7.87
CA ARG A 294 -1.72 13.67 -8.86
C ARG A 294 -3.06 14.24 -9.31
N THR A 295 -4.02 13.40 -9.67
CA THR A 295 -5.35 13.82 -10.17
C THR A 295 -6.15 14.47 -9.05
N SER A 296 -6.16 13.89 -7.85
CA SER A 296 -6.79 14.48 -6.66
C SER A 296 -6.19 15.84 -6.31
N ASN A 297 -4.85 15.97 -6.23
CA ASN A 297 -4.21 17.28 -5.96
C ASN A 297 -4.52 18.32 -7.04
N GLN A 298 -4.46 17.94 -8.31
CA GLN A 298 -4.80 18.85 -9.41
C GLN A 298 -6.25 19.33 -9.30
N MET A 299 -7.19 18.41 -9.03
CA MET A 299 -8.60 18.74 -8.85
C MET A 299 -8.82 19.66 -7.64
N MET A 300 -8.20 19.37 -6.49
CA MET A 300 -8.22 20.20 -5.28
C MET A 300 -7.70 21.63 -5.55
N MET A 301 -6.62 21.76 -6.32
CA MET A 301 -5.98 23.06 -6.60
C MET A 301 -6.74 23.88 -7.65
N MET A 302 -7.38 23.24 -8.63
CA MET A 302 -8.17 23.91 -9.67
C MET A 302 -9.61 24.22 -9.24
N GLY A 303 -10.12 23.60 -8.16
CA GLY A 303 -11.51 23.73 -7.73
C GLY A 303 -12.50 22.86 -8.52
N ASP A 304 -12.01 22.03 -9.44
CA ASP A 304 -12.84 21.20 -10.33
C ASP A 304 -13.66 20.13 -9.61
N TYR A 305 -13.39 19.83 -8.33
CA TYR A 305 -14.13 18.85 -7.54
C TYR A 305 -15.55 19.30 -7.20
N VAL A 306 -15.81 20.60 -7.17
CA VAL A 306 -17.07 21.17 -6.67
C VAL A 306 -18.29 20.60 -7.41
N LYS A 307 -18.19 20.40 -8.72
CA LYS A 307 -19.24 19.78 -9.55
C LYS A 307 -19.47 18.31 -9.21
N TYR A 308 -18.39 17.53 -9.07
CA TYR A 308 -18.45 16.11 -8.75
C TYR A 308 -19.00 15.86 -7.34
N VAL A 309 -18.57 16.66 -6.35
CA VAL A 309 -19.10 16.56 -4.98
C VAL A 309 -20.59 16.89 -4.94
N ASP A 310 -21.08 17.87 -5.70
CA ASP A 310 -22.53 18.14 -5.82
C ASP A 310 -23.29 16.98 -6.48
N ASP A 311 -22.81 16.47 -7.62
CA ASP A 311 -23.44 15.34 -8.32
C ASP A 311 -23.53 14.10 -7.40
N PHE A 312 -22.45 13.80 -6.67
CA PHE A 312 -22.44 12.71 -5.70
C PHE A 312 -23.37 12.95 -4.52
N ARG A 313 -23.44 14.18 -3.97
CA ARG A 313 -24.42 14.51 -2.91
C ARG A 313 -25.86 14.26 -3.37
N VAL A 314 -26.20 14.64 -4.61
CA VAL A 314 -27.53 14.37 -5.17
C VAL A 314 -27.77 12.86 -5.34
N ALA A 315 -26.79 12.10 -5.80
CA ALA A 315 -26.89 10.64 -5.93
C ALA A 315 -27.07 9.93 -4.56
N ILE A 316 -26.30 10.37 -3.55
CA ILE A 316 -26.39 9.89 -2.16
C ILE A 316 -27.78 10.20 -1.57
N LEU A 317 -28.28 11.43 -1.73
CA LEU A 317 -29.62 11.78 -1.27
C LEU A 317 -30.73 10.98 -1.98
N ARG A 318 -30.58 10.68 -3.28
CA ARG A 318 -31.49 9.79 -4.00
C ARG A 318 -31.47 8.38 -3.44
N TRP A 319 -30.31 7.83 -3.10
CA TRP A 319 -30.21 6.54 -2.42
C TRP A 319 -31.00 6.54 -1.10
N LYS A 320 -30.88 7.59 -0.27
CA LYS A 320 -31.68 7.72 0.97
C LYS A 320 -33.18 7.83 0.71
N SER A 321 -33.59 8.46 -0.39
CA SER A 321 -35.02 8.54 -0.77
C SER A 321 -35.60 7.20 -1.25
N LEU A 322 -34.77 6.29 -1.76
CA LEU A 322 -35.17 4.95 -2.22
C LEU A 322 -35.13 3.91 -1.10
N TRP A 323 -34.07 3.93 -0.29
CA TRP A 323 -33.74 2.86 0.66
C TRP A 323 -33.88 3.26 2.13
N GLY A 324 -33.99 4.55 2.46
CA GLY A 324 -34.04 5.03 3.85
C GLY A 324 -35.29 4.60 4.63
N SER A 325 -36.37 4.23 3.94
CA SER A 325 -37.60 3.69 4.49
C SER A 325 -37.78 2.18 4.24
N LEU A 326 -36.71 1.46 3.89
CA LEU A 326 -36.74 0.01 3.71
C LEU A 326 -37.17 -0.67 5.03
N PRO A 327 -38.27 -1.45 5.06
CA PRO A 327 -38.67 -2.18 6.25
C PRO A 327 -37.66 -3.29 6.55
N CYS A 328 -36.95 -3.15 7.66
CA CYS A 328 -36.00 -4.10 8.22
C CYS A 328 -35.89 -3.86 9.73
N SER A 329 -35.27 -4.80 10.46
CA SER A 329 -34.96 -4.67 11.88
C SER A 329 -34.09 -3.43 12.17
N THR A 330 -34.19 -2.90 13.40
CA THR A 330 -33.42 -1.72 13.83
C THR A 330 -31.92 -1.90 13.61
N ALA A 331 -31.39 -3.11 13.86
CA ALA A 331 -29.98 -3.43 13.64
C ALA A 331 -29.57 -3.27 12.17
N MET A 332 -30.35 -3.82 11.23
CA MET A 332 -30.08 -3.71 9.79
C MET A 332 -30.31 -2.29 9.28
N GLN A 333 -31.36 -1.61 9.75
CA GLN A 333 -31.59 -0.21 9.39
C GLN A 333 -30.42 0.67 9.83
N THR A 334 -29.85 0.40 11.01
CA THR A 334 -28.72 1.16 11.54
C THR A 334 -27.44 0.92 10.74
N THR A 335 -27.13 -0.30 10.30
CA THR A 335 -25.94 -0.53 9.44
C THR A 335 -26.05 0.18 8.10
N LEU A 336 -27.24 0.25 7.51
CA LEU A 336 -27.52 1.03 6.30
C LEU A 336 -27.36 2.54 6.54
N GLN A 337 -27.86 3.06 7.67
CA GLN A 337 -27.70 4.48 8.04
C GLN A 337 -26.24 4.86 8.31
N LEU A 338 -25.51 4.07 9.11
CA LEU A 338 -24.09 4.29 9.37
C LEU A 338 -23.27 4.27 8.06
N SER A 339 -23.53 3.29 7.18
CA SER A 339 -22.88 3.24 5.86
C SER A 339 -23.19 4.46 5.00
N TYR A 340 -24.40 5.01 5.09
CA TYR A 340 -24.81 6.22 4.38
C TYR A 340 -24.13 7.49 4.95
N GLU A 341 -24.09 7.64 6.27
CA GLU A 341 -23.45 8.80 6.91
C GLU A 341 -21.93 8.80 6.71
N TYR A 342 -21.26 7.64 6.70
CA TYR A 342 -19.85 7.56 6.34
C TYR A 342 -19.60 7.93 4.87
N LEU A 343 -20.52 7.61 3.94
CA LEU A 343 -20.40 8.03 2.54
C LEU A 343 -20.56 9.55 2.39
N ARG A 344 -21.51 10.16 3.12
CA ARG A 344 -21.62 11.63 3.18
C ARG A 344 -20.32 12.26 3.69
N LEU A 345 -19.77 11.75 4.78
CA LEU A 345 -18.50 12.21 5.34
C LEU A 345 -17.38 12.09 4.31
N TYR A 346 -17.13 10.89 3.78
CA TYR A 346 -16.06 10.60 2.83
C TYR A 346 -16.13 11.49 1.58
N THR A 347 -17.33 11.69 1.03
CA THR A 347 -17.53 12.54 -0.16
C THR A 347 -17.23 14.02 0.12
N ASN A 348 -17.72 14.56 1.24
CA ASN A 348 -17.63 16.00 1.54
C ASN A 348 -16.27 16.38 2.19
N ALA A 349 -15.62 15.46 2.90
CA ALA A 349 -14.29 15.65 3.48
C ALA A 349 -13.22 15.92 2.41
N PHE A 350 -13.45 15.53 1.14
CA PHE A 350 -12.58 15.91 0.03
C PHE A 350 -12.46 17.43 -0.13
N ALA A 351 -13.57 18.16 -0.04
CA ALA A 351 -13.58 19.62 -0.14
C ALA A 351 -12.92 20.29 1.08
N PHE A 352 -13.05 19.69 2.27
CA PHE A 352 -12.29 20.14 3.44
C PHE A 352 -10.77 19.98 3.21
N GLN A 353 -10.33 18.83 2.69
CA GLN A 353 -8.92 18.62 2.34
C GLN A 353 -8.44 19.57 1.23
N ALA A 354 -9.27 19.84 0.22
CA ALA A 354 -8.99 20.81 -0.83
C ALA A 354 -8.80 22.24 -0.27
N ALA A 355 -9.74 22.69 0.56
CA ALA A 355 -9.71 23.99 1.21
C ALA A 355 -8.44 24.19 2.04
N ILE A 356 -8.00 23.15 2.77
CA ILE A 356 -6.73 23.21 3.52
C ILE A 356 -5.52 23.31 2.58
N SER A 357 -5.45 22.45 1.55
CA SER A 357 -4.33 22.43 0.59
C SER A 357 -4.19 23.78 -0.13
N GLN A 358 -5.29 24.36 -0.61
CA GLN A 358 -5.31 25.70 -1.21
C GLN A 358 -4.86 26.78 -0.21
N SER A 359 -5.28 26.69 1.05
CA SER A 359 -4.96 27.68 2.09
C SER A 359 -3.46 27.69 2.42
N LEU A 360 -2.80 26.54 2.46
CA LEU A 360 -1.34 26.45 2.59
C LEU A 360 -0.62 27.09 1.40
N THR A 361 -1.04 26.82 0.16
CA THR A 361 -0.41 27.46 -1.01
C THR A 361 -0.63 28.98 -1.11
N LYS A 362 -1.62 29.53 -0.38
CA LYS A 362 -1.87 30.97 -0.26
C LYS A 362 -1.10 31.62 0.90
N GLN A 363 -0.36 30.85 1.70
CA GLN A 363 0.42 31.38 2.82
C GLN A 363 1.57 32.25 2.30
N LYS A 364 1.51 33.56 2.59
CA LYS A 364 2.67 34.46 2.46
C LYS A 364 3.60 34.27 3.66
N ASN A 365 4.86 34.69 3.51
CA ASN A 365 5.94 34.45 4.47
C ASN A 365 5.84 35.36 5.72
N ASP A 366 4.69 35.34 6.39
CA ASP A 366 4.27 36.26 7.45
C ASP A 366 4.69 35.77 8.86
N GLY A 367 5.61 34.81 8.95
CA GLY A 367 6.17 34.29 10.22
C GLY A 367 5.21 33.45 11.10
N ARG A 368 3.93 33.31 10.74
CA ARG A 368 2.96 32.48 11.46
C ARG A 368 3.21 30.99 11.22
N SER A 369 2.98 30.16 12.24
CA SER A 369 2.98 28.70 12.04
C SER A 369 1.86 28.28 11.08
N GLN A 370 2.05 27.19 10.33
CA GLN A 370 1.02 26.66 9.42
C GLN A 370 -0.32 26.44 10.14
N ARG A 371 -0.27 25.98 11.40
CA ARG A 371 -1.45 25.76 12.24
C ARG A 371 -2.20 27.06 12.56
N GLU A 372 -1.50 28.14 12.87
CA GLU A 372 -2.11 29.46 13.12
C GLU A 372 -2.66 30.07 11.83
N HIS A 373 -1.96 29.90 10.70
CA HIS A 373 -2.42 30.34 9.38
C HIS A 373 -3.72 29.64 8.97
N LEU A 374 -3.78 28.32 9.11
CA LEU A 374 -5.01 27.55 8.88
C LEU A 374 -6.10 27.96 9.87
N ARG A 375 -5.80 28.10 11.16
CA ARG A 375 -6.78 28.53 12.16
C ARG A 375 -7.33 29.92 11.89
N ALA A 376 -6.52 30.86 11.39
CA ALA A 376 -6.98 32.17 10.96
C ALA A 376 -7.87 32.09 9.71
N THR A 377 -7.54 31.19 8.77
CA THR A 377 -8.30 31.01 7.52
C THR A 377 -9.67 30.37 7.77
N PHE A 378 -9.72 29.30 8.59
CA PHE A 378 -10.95 28.60 8.93
C PHE A 378 -11.79 29.29 10.01
N ASN A 379 -11.32 30.38 10.64
CA ASN A 379 -12.10 31.19 11.59
C ASN A 379 -13.37 31.83 10.97
N ASN A 380 -13.46 31.91 9.64
CA ASN A 380 -14.67 32.36 8.93
C ASN A 380 -15.03 31.42 7.78
N VAL A 381 -15.29 30.15 8.08
CA VAL A 381 -15.69 29.13 7.07
C VAL A 381 -16.85 29.59 6.19
N ALA A 382 -17.81 30.35 6.72
CA ALA A 382 -18.95 30.87 5.95
C ALA A 382 -18.55 31.78 4.76
N SER A 383 -17.34 32.34 4.76
CA SER A 383 -16.79 33.12 3.64
C SER A 383 -16.04 32.28 2.58
N MET A 384 -15.83 30.99 2.83
CA MET A 384 -15.12 30.09 1.93
C MET A 384 -16.05 29.51 0.86
N GLN A 385 -15.53 29.32 -0.36
CA GLN A 385 -16.28 28.68 -1.45
C GLN A 385 -16.75 27.26 -1.09
N ASP A 386 -16.00 26.56 -0.24
CA ASP A 386 -16.28 25.19 0.21
C ASP A 386 -17.17 25.09 1.45
N ALA A 387 -17.67 26.21 1.99
CA ALA A 387 -18.37 26.28 3.28
C ALA A 387 -19.43 25.18 3.45
N ARG A 388 -20.29 25.01 2.44
CA ARG A 388 -21.38 24.01 2.42
C ARG A 388 -20.88 22.57 2.59
N PHE A 389 -19.74 22.22 2.00
CA PHE A 389 -19.18 20.87 2.07
C PHE A 389 -18.49 20.65 3.41
N ILE A 390 -17.81 21.67 3.93
CA ILE A 390 -17.17 21.63 5.26
C ILE A 390 -18.25 21.42 6.33
N TYR A 391 -19.34 22.19 6.30
CA TYR A 391 -20.47 22.01 7.23
C TYR A 391 -21.17 20.65 7.07
N GLU A 392 -21.32 20.14 5.84
CA GLU A 392 -21.86 18.78 5.62
C GLU A 392 -20.96 17.69 6.19
N SER A 393 -19.63 17.79 6.01
CA SER A 393 -18.70 16.80 6.54
C SER A 393 -18.69 16.77 8.08
N LEU A 394 -18.85 17.92 8.72
CA LEU A 394 -19.11 18.01 10.16
C LEU A 394 -20.44 17.39 10.56
N ASP A 395 -21.52 17.68 9.83
CA ASP A 395 -22.86 17.13 10.07
C ASP A 395 -22.86 15.60 9.97
N ALA A 396 -22.32 15.05 8.88
CA ALA A 396 -22.22 13.61 8.66
C ALA A 396 -21.35 12.90 9.71
N ALA A 397 -20.21 13.48 10.10
CA ALA A 397 -19.38 12.92 11.16
C ALA A 397 -20.10 12.91 12.53
N LYS A 398 -20.82 13.99 12.88
CA LYS A 398 -21.64 14.05 14.09
C LYS A 398 -22.79 13.05 14.01
N ALA A 399 -23.53 13.00 12.91
CA ALA A 399 -24.65 12.09 12.70
C ALA A 399 -24.23 10.62 12.84
N TYR A 400 -23.09 10.23 12.28
CA TYR A 400 -22.53 8.88 12.45
C TYR A 400 -22.33 8.53 13.93
N LEU A 401 -21.66 9.41 14.69
CA LEU A 401 -21.41 9.19 16.12
C LEU A 401 -22.70 9.22 16.95
N THR A 402 -23.64 10.11 16.63
CA THR A 402 -24.96 10.17 17.28
C THR A 402 -25.76 8.89 17.07
N ILE A 403 -25.81 8.35 15.85
CA ILE A 403 -26.48 7.07 15.58
C ILE A 403 -25.81 5.93 16.36
N LEU A 404 -24.47 5.90 16.40
CA LEU A 404 -23.70 4.89 17.13
C LEU A 404 -23.95 4.94 18.65
N VAL A 405 -24.18 6.12 19.21
CA VAL A 405 -24.42 6.32 20.66
C VAL A 405 -25.89 6.16 21.05
N GLU A 406 -26.84 6.66 20.24
CA GLU A 406 -28.26 6.71 20.59
C GLU A 406 -29.07 5.50 20.09
N THR A 407 -28.64 4.85 19.01
CA THR A 407 -29.43 3.81 18.32
C THR A 407 -28.84 2.40 18.44
N VAL A 408 -27.51 2.27 18.57
CA VAL A 408 -26.85 0.96 18.64
C VAL A 408 -26.66 0.52 20.09
N ASP A 409 -27.25 -0.62 20.47
CA ASP A 409 -26.91 -1.26 21.73
C ASP A 409 -25.48 -1.85 21.66
N PRO A 410 -24.58 -1.50 22.61
CA PRO A 410 -23.18 -1.92 22.54
C PRO A 410 -23.00 -3.44 22.67
N GLU A 411 -23.79 -4.09 23.52
CA GLU A 411 -23.60 -5.48 23.94
C GLU A 411 -24.40 -6.46 23.08
N GLN A 412 -25.60 -6.06 22.65
CA GLN A 412 -26.51 -6.87 21.83
C GLN A 412 -26.29 -6.70 20.32
N HIS A 413 -25.74 -5.57 19.87
CA HIS A 413 -25.57 -5.28 18.45
C HIS A 413 -24.14 -4.94 18.06
N LEU A 414 -23.54 -3.87 18.63
CA LEU A 414 -22.22 -3.39 18.18
C LEU A 414 -21.14 -4.47 18.31
N HIS A 415 -21.12 -5.20 19.42
CA HIS A 415 -20.23 -6.34 19.69
C HIS A 415 -20.15 -7.39 18.54
N PHE A 416 -21.27 -7.58 17.83
CA PHE A 416 -21.41 -8.53 16.73
C PHE A 416 -21.31 -7.87 15.34
N MET A 417 -21.37 -6.55 15.24
CA MET A 417 -21.28 -5.84 13.97
C MET A 417 -19.89 -6.01 13.31
N PRO A 418 -19.83 -6.00 11.97
CA PRO A 418 -18.57 -5.95 11.21
C PRO A 418 -17.62 -4.83 11.64
N LEU A 419 -16.31 -5.13 11.65
CA LEU A 419 -15.25 -4.22 12.11
C LEU A 419 -15.24 -2.85 11.40
N ARG A 420 -15.73 -2.78 10.17
CA ARG A 420 -15.87 -1.51 9.41
C ARG A 420 -16.69 -0.46 10.16
N PHE A 421 -17.71 -0.85 10.93
CA PHE A 421 -18.58 0.10 11.63
C PHE A 421 -17.89 0.74 12.84
N TYR A 422 -16.96 0.02 13.47
CA TYR A 422 -16.05 0.59 14.46
C TYR A 422 -15.14 1.62 13.77
N LEU A 423 -14.42 1.20 12.73
CA LEU A 423 -13.43 2.03 12.04
C LEU A 423 -14.02 3.31 11.43
N TYR A 424 -15.19 3.24 10.79
CA TYR A 424 -15.93 4.42 10.30
C TYR A 424 -16.23 5.43 11.43
N GLY A 425 -16.55 4.96 12.64
CA GLY A 425 -16.73 5.81 13.82
C GLY A 425 -15.42 6.45 14.28
N ILE A 426 -14.30 5.72 14.24
CA ILE A 426 -12.97 6.26 14.56
C ILE A 426 -12.59 7.34 13.54
N TYR A 427 -12.75 7.06 12.25
CA TYR A 427 -12.51 8.02 11.17
C TYR A 427 -13.36 9.30 11.33
N ALA A 428 -14.63 9.19 11.71
CA ALA A 428 -15.48 10.34 12.02
C ALA A 428 -14.97 11.16 13.22
N ALA A 429 -14.57 10.51 14.31
CA ALA A 429 -14.02 11.17 15.50
C ALA A 429 -12.63 11.82 15.25
N VAL A 430 -11.79 11.20 14.41
CA VAL A 430 -10.50 11.77 13.96
C VAL A 430 -10.72 12.96 13.02
N PHE A 431 -11.70 12.89 12.11
CA PHE A 431 -12.08 14.01 11.27
C PHE A 431 -12.53 15.22 12.10
N LEU A 432 -13.40 15.00 13.09
CA LEU A 432 -13.86 16.03 14.02
C LEU A 432 -12.70 16.64 14.84
N TYR A 433 -11.69 15.85 15.20
CA TYR A 433 -10.48 16.35 15.85
C TYR A 433 -9.68 17.28 14.94
N LYS A 434 -9.57 16.96 13.65
CA LYS A 434 -8.87 17.77 12.65
C LYS A 434 -9.61 19.08 12.39
N ALA A 435 -10.93 19.05 12.24
CA ALA A 435 -11.77 20.25 12.13
C ALA A 435 -11.69 21.15 13.38
N ARG A 436 -11.66 20.57 14.59
CA ARG A 436 -11.42 21.28 15.85
C ARG A 436 -10.05 21.97 15.86
N SER A 437 -9.02 21.25 15.41
CA SER A 437 -7.63 21.72 15.42
C SER A 437 -7.39 22.96 14.53
N PHE A 438 -8.19 23.13 13.48
CA PHE A 438 -8.19 24.32 12.61
C PHE A 438 -9.26 25.36 12.98
N GLY A 439 -10.00 25.20 14.08
CA GLY A 439 -10.96 26.21 14.55
C GLY A 439 -12.22 26.34 13.69
N VAL A 440 -12.61 25.28 12.97
CA VAL A 440 -13.82 25.25 12.12
C VAL A 440 -15.11 25.34 12.97
N MET A 441 -15.07 24.78 14.18
CA MET A 441 -16.22 24.68 15.09
C MET A 441 -16.23 25.80 16.13
N LEU A 442 -17.42 26.27 16.49
CA LEU A 442 -17.61 27.24 17.57
C LEU A 442 -17.33 26.60 18.95
N PRO A 443 -16.92 27.36 20.00
CA PRO A 443 -16.60 26.79 21.31
C PRO A 443 -17.73 25.95 21.93
N ALA A 444 -18.99 26.35 21.75
CA ALA A 444 -20.14 25.59 22.23
C ALA A 444 -20.39 24.29 21.44
N GLU A 445 -19.99 24.24 20.16
CA GLU A 445 -20.03 23.03 19.34
C GLU A 445 -18.86 22.10 19.69
N GLU A 446 -17.65 22.64 19.89
CA GLU A 446 -16.49 21.87 20.34
C GLU A 446 -16.78 21.11 21.65
N MET A 447 -17.46 21.74 22.62
CA MET A 447 -17.85 21.07 23.86
C MET A 447 -18.81 19.89 23.61
N ARG A 448 -19.85 20.07 22.78
CA ARG A 448 -20.79 18.99 22.43
C ARG A 448 -20.10 17.85 21.66
N VAL A 449 -19.20 18.17 20.74
CA VAL A 449 -18.45 17.17 19.97
C VAL A 449 -17.49 16.39 20.87
N ARG A 450 -16.84 17.05 21.83
CA ARG A 450 -15.97 16.38 22.82
C ARG A 450 -16.76 15.42 23.71
N ASP A 451 -17.95 15.83 24.13
CA ASP A 451 -18.87 14.97 24.90
C ASP A 451 -19.32 13.76 24.06
N LEU A 452 -19.78 13.98 22.82
CA LEU A 452 -20.18 12.92 21.89
C LEU A 452 -19.05 11.90 21.60
N VAL A 453 -17.82 12.36 21.45
CA VAL A 453 -16.65 11.46 21.31
C VAL A 453 -16.37 10.71 22.61
N THR A 454 -16.56 11.33 23.77
CA THR A 454 -16.42 10.66 25.08
C THR A 454 -17.47 9.56 25.26
N GLN A 455 -18.74 9.84 24.93
CA GLN A 455 -19.80 8.84 24.92
C GLN A 455 -19.50 7.71 23.91
N THR A 456 -18.98 8.04 22.73
CA THR A 456 -18.51 7.04 21.74
C THR A 456 -17.43 6.13 22.31
N THR A 457 -16.44 6.67 23.02
CA THR A 457 -15.38 5.83 23.64
C THR A 457 -15.92 4.88 24.69
N GLU A 458 -17.00 5.23 25.39
CA GLU A 458 -17.63 4.34 26.36
C GLU A 458 -18.44 3.23 25.69
N ILE A 459 -19.20 3.57 24.64
CA ILE A 459 -19.93 2.59 23.81
C ILE A 459 -18.97 1.56 23.19
N LEU A 460 -17.84 2.01 22.65
CA LEU A 460 -16.81 1.13 22.08
C LEU A 460 -16.20 0.17 23.13
N LYS A 461 -15.96 0.63 24.36
CA LYS A 461 -15.48 -0.23 25.47
C LYS A 461 -16.54 -1.24 25.89
N ARG A 462 -17.80 -0.82 26.05
CA ARG A 462 -18.91 -1.71 26.45
C ARG A 462 -19.19 -2.80 25.43
N ALA A 463 -18.95 -2.51 24.14
CA ALA A 463 -19.04 -3.50 23.07
C ALA A 463 -17.84 -4.47 22.99
N SER A 464 -16.81 -4.31 23.83
CA SER A 464 -15.57 -5.08 23.74
C SER A 464 -15.55 -6.29 24.67
N ALA A 465 -15.09 -7.44 24.17
CA ALA A 465 -14.91 -8.66 24.99
C ALA A 465 -13.81 -8.53 26.05
N GLY A 466 -12.82 -7.66 25.81
CA GLY A 466 -11.64 -7.51 26.67
C GLY A 466 -10.79 -6.28 26.32
N PRO A 467 -9.68 -6.06 27.04
CA PRO A 467 -8.84 -4.86 26.88
C PRO A 467 -8.05 -4.83 25.56
N ASP A 468 -7.79 -6.00 24.97
CA ASP A 468 -7.04 -6.14 23.72
C ASP A 468 -7.96 -6.30 22.50
N ASP A 469 -9.28 -6.20 22.68
CA ASP A 469 -10.27 -6.23 21.60
C ASP A 469 -10.35 -4.88 20.86
N ILE A 470 -10.88 -4.91 19.63
CA ILE A 470 -10.92 -3.78 18.70
C ILE A 470 -11.56 -2.52 19.32
N GLY A 471 -12.72 -2.65 19.98
CA GLY A 471 -13.43 -1.52 20.56
C GLY A 471 -12.61 -0.82 21.66
N ALA A 472 -11.99 -1.59 22.55
CA ALA A 472 -11.17 -1.06 23.65
C ALA A 472 -9.89 -0.38 23.13
N ARG A 473 -9.21 -0.99 22.15
CA ARG A 473 -7.98 -0.45 21.53
C ARG A 473 -8.23 0.85 20.79
N TYR A 474 -9.33 0.97 20.06
CA TYR A 474 -9.68 2.22 19.37
C TYR A 474 -10.37 3.26 20.26
N ALA A 475 -11.12 2.85 21.29
CA ALA A 475 -11.54 3.76 22.35
C ALA A 475 -10.31 4.43 23.00
N ARG A 476 -9.25 3.66 23.25
CA ARG A 476 -7.99 4.18 23.80
C ARG A 476 -7.28 5.16 22.86
N LEU A 477 -7.29 4.90 21.54
CA LEU A 477 -6.80 5.84 20.54
C LEU A 477 -7.51 7.20 20.66
N LEU A 478 -8.85 7.19 20.71
CA LEU A 478 -9.66 8.40 20.80
C LEU A 478 -9.49 9.12 22.15
N GLU A 479 -9.39 8.40 23.28
CA GLU A 479 -9.07 8.99 24.59
C GLU A 479 -7.75 9.77 24.56
N LEU A 480 -6.70 9.18 24.00
CA LEU A 480 -5.38 9.82 23.90
C LEU A 480 -5.42 11.02 22.95
N LEU A 481 -6.10 10.89 21.81
CA LEU A 481 -6.27 11.96 20.83
C LEU A 481 -7.01 13.16 21.42
N TRP A 482 -8.11 12.93 22.15
CA TRP A 482 -8.98 13.99 22.68
C TRP A 482 -8.61 14.48 24.07
N ARG A 483 -7.57 13.92 24.70
CA ARG A 483 -7.06 14.33 26.01
C ARG A 483 -6.68 15.83 26.03
N PRO A 484 -7.05 16.59 27.07
CA PRO A 484 -6.52 17.94 27.27
C PRO A 484 -4.99 17.89 27.43
N LYS A 485 -4.24 18.65 26.61
CA LYS A 485 -2.81 18.84 26.83
C LYS A 485 -2.61 19.63 28.14
N PRO A 486 -1.69 19.21 29.04
CA PRO A 486 -1.38 19.99 30.24
C PRO A 486 -0.83 21.36 29.83
N ALA A 487 -1.17 22.41 30.59
CA ALA A 487 -0.68 23.75 30.34
C ALA A 487 0.85 23.80 30.55
N THR A 488 1.60 24.12 29.50
CA THR A 488 3.02 24.44 29.62
C THR A 488 3.18 25.69 30.47
N ALA A 489 3.87 25.57 31.62
CA ALA A 489 4.23 26.71 32.44
C ALA A 489 5.09 27.70 31.63
N PRO A 490 4.94 29.03 31.82
CA PRO A 490 5.76 30.01 31.12
C PRO A 490 7.23 29.89 31.57
N SER A 491 8.13 29.69 30.60
CA SER A 491 9.57 29.73 30.88
C SER A 491 9.97 31.12 31.41
N PRO A 492 10.76 31.22 32.50
CA PRO A 492 11.20 32.50 33.03
C PRO A 492 12.19 33.17 32.06
N ALA A 493 12.07 34.49 31.94
CA ALA A 493 12.91 35.28 31.05
C ALA A 493 14.37 35.39 31.53
N ASN A 494 15.26 35.56 30.56
CA ASN A 494 16.67 35.99 30.66
C ASN A 494 17.20 36.41 32.04
N THR A 495 18.19 35.67 32.54
CA THR A 495 19.24 36.23 33.40
C THR A 495 20.59 35.62 33.08
N GLN A 496 21.58 36.46 32.74
CA GLN A 496 22.97 36.06 32.55
C GLN A 496 23.63 35.73 33.91
N LYS A 497 24.45 34.66 33.99
CA LYS A 497 25.82 34.71 34.56
C LYS A 497 26.60 33.37 34.56
N SER A 498 27.81 33.45 34.01
CA SER A 498 29.10 32.80 34.40
C SER A 498 29.22 31.29 34.72
N ASN A 499 30.07 30.65 33.90
CA ASN A 499 30.98 29.50 34.11
C ASN A 499 31.12 28.86 35.51
N GLU A 500 31.20 27.52 35.56
CA GLU A 500 32.46 26.79 35.87
C GLU A 500 32.44 25.32 35.40
N VAL A 501 33.56 24.61 35.52
CA VAL A 501 33.90 23.36 34.82
C VAL A 501 33.98 22.14 35.77
N ALA A 502 33.41 20.99 35.39
CA ALA A 502 33.91 19.68 35.83
C ALA A 502 33.49 18.50 34.92
N ILE A 503 34.47 17.66 34.63
CA ILE A 503 34.52 16.49 33.74
C ILE A 503 33.88 15.26 34.40
N GLN A 504 33.18 14.39 33.63
CA GLN A 504 33.26 12.90 33.60
C GLN A 504 32.02 12.33 32.86
N SER A 505 32.19 11.69 31.69
CA SER A 505 32.25 10.23 31.47
C SER A 505 31.08 9.45 32.11
N SER A 506 30.32 8.59 31.43
CA SER A 506 30.62 7.88 30.17
C SER A 506 29.36 7.25 29.54
N THR A 507 29.23 7.40 28.20
CA THR A 507 28.50 6.57 27.22
C THR A 507 27.00 6.22 27.40
N PRO A 508 26.23 6.10 26.30
CA PRO A 508 24.77 6.08 26.35
C PRO A 508 24.13 4.76 25.88
N LEU A 509 22.80 4.73 25.95
CA LEU A 509 21.86 4.13 24.99
C LEU A 509 22.29 2.82 24.30
N ALA A 510 21.63 1.73 24.70
CA ALA A 510 21.35 0.67 23.75
C ALA A 510 20.53 1.24 22.56
N HIS A 511 21.06 1.03 21.35
CA HIS A 511 20.48 0.95 19.99
C HIS A 511 19.04 1.46 19.67
N CYS A 512 18.87 1.99 18.43
CA CYS A 512 17.66 1.81 17.57
C CYS A 512 17.96 1.84 16.03
N VAL A 513 17.06 1.27 15.21
CA VAL A 513 16.92 1.23 13.71
C VAL A 513 15.42 1.34 13.33
N PRO A 514 15.05 1.72 12.08
CA PRO A 514 13.79 1.31 11.42
C PRO A 514 13.90 0.64 10.03
N GLU A 515 12.85 -0.12 9.65
CA GLU A 515 12.59 -0.61 8.29
C GLU A 515 11.35 0.03 7.60
N GLN A 516 11.58 0.48 6.36
CA GLN A 516 10.86 0.21 5.09
C GLN A 516 9.31 0.03 4.99
N GLY A 517 8.70 0.84 4.10
CA GLY A 517 7.91 0.29 2.96
C GLY A 517 6.38 0.54 2.90
N GLY A 518 5.91 1.50 2.09
CA GLY A 518 4.49 1.60 1.71
C GLY A 518 4.12 2.87 0.90
N GLY A 519 3.61 2.72 -0.33
CA GLY A 519 3.28 3.86 -1.20
C GLY A 519 1.81 4.30 -1.16
N TYR A 520 1.54 5.61 -1.03
CA TYR A 520 0.21 6.29 -1.07
C TYR A 520 -0.75 5.93 0.10
N VAL A 521 -1.59 6.84 0.65
CA VAL A 521 -1.94 8.24 0.31
C VAL A 521 -1.70 9.15 1.54
N TYR A 522 -0.73 10.07 1.48
CA TYR A 522 -0.42 10.96 2.60
C TYR A 522 -0.84 12.41 2.29
N PHE A 523 -1.88 12.90 2.97
CA PHE A 523 -2.34 14.29 2.94
C PHE A 523 -2.18 14.91 4.33
N SER A 524 -1.01 15.51 4.59
CA SER A 524 -0.70 16.19 5.85
C SER A 524 -0.71 17.71 5.69
N PRO A 525 -1.65 18.39 6.36
CA PRO A 525 -1.50 19.79 6.72
C PRO A 525 -1.53 20.00 8.25
N ALA A 526 -0.49 20.63 8.80
CA ALA A 526 -0.38 21.24 10.14
C ALA A 526 -0.64 20.39 11.42
N ASN A 527 -1.21 19.19 11.30
CA ASN A 527 -1.05 18.07 12.23
C ASN A 527 -0.57 16.89 11.37
N ASP A 528 0.35 16.07 11.88
CA ASP A 528 1.26 15.22 11.07
C ASP A 528 0.62 14.02 10.33
N PHE A 529 -0.71 13.92 10.31
CA PHE A 529 -1.47 12.75 9.85
C PHE A 529 -2.71 13.09 8.99
N SER A 530 -3.09 12.15 8.11
CA SER A 530 -4.38 12.16 7.42
C SER A 530 -5.49 11.65 8.34
N TRP A 531 -6.74 12.10 8.16
CA TRP A 531 -7.86 11.57 8.97
C TRP A 531 -8.25 10.14 8.59
N LEU A 532 -7.77 9.64 7.44
CA LEU A 532 -7.91 8.25 6.97
C LEU A 532 -6.71 7.35 7.34
N ASP A 533 -5.70 7.89 8.04
CA ASP A 533 -4.45 7.19 8.33
C ASP A 533 -4.35 6.92 9.84
N LEU A 534 -4.92 5.80 10.29
CA LEU A 534 -4.96 5.43 11.71
C LEU A 534 -3.60 5.05 12.27
N GLU A 535 -2.64 4.67 11.42
CA GLU A 535 -1.26 4.41 11.81
C GLU A 535 -0.59 5.73 12.24
N ALA A 536 -0.63 6.73 11.37
CA ALA A 536 -0.12 8.06 11.66
C ALA A 536 -0.85 8.75 12.84
N VAL A 537 -2.15 8.48 13.04
CA VAL A 537 -2.88 8.93 14.24
C VAL A 537 -2.36 8.21 15.50
N GLY A 538 -2.13 6.90 15.42
CA GLY A 538 -1.58 6.07 16.50
C GLY A 538 -0.20 6.55 16.95
N ASP A 539 0.69 6.82 16.00
CA ASP A 539 2.02 7.38 16.24
C ASP A 539 1.93 8.74 16.93
N TYR A 540 1.08 9.63 16.42
CA TYR A 540 0.86 10.98 16.96
C TYR A 540 0.38 10.98 18.41
N VAL A 541 -0.52 10.06 18.80
CA VAL A 541 -1.08 10.03 20.16
C VAL A 541 -0.27 9.22 21.16
N SER A 542 0.51 8.25 20.69
CA SER A 542 1.40 7.45 21.55
C SER A 542 2.58 8.28 22.07
N GLY A 543 2.88 9.41 21.41
CA GLY A 543 3.93 10.34 21.83
C GLY A 543 5.32 9.72 21.72
N ASP A 544 5.48 8.79 20.78
CA ASP A 544 6.61 7.87 20.70
C ASP A 544 7.37 8.06 19.37
N PRO A 545 8.38 8.95 19.31
CA PRO A 545 9.34 9.01 18.21
C PRO A 545 10.23 7.76 18.11
N SER A 546 9.99 6.73 18.95
CA SER A 546 10.89 5.62 19.25
C SER A 546 10.20 4.25 19.20
N SER A 547 9.25 4.05 18.27
CA SER A 547 8.85 2.70 17.80
C SER A 547 9.41 2.36 16.41
N LEU A 548 10.55 2.96 16.06
CA LEU A 548 11.45 2.48 15.02
C LEU A 548 12.05 1.13 15.49
N SER A 549 11.83 0.05 14.73
CA SER A 549 12.18 -1.34 15.10
C SER A 549 13.49 -1.86 14.49
N LEU A 550 14.11 -2.81 15.21
CA LEU A 550 15.44 -3.38 15.01
C LEU A 550 15.43 -4.87 14.67
N ASP A 551 16.49 -5.46 14.11
CA ASP A 551 17.90 -5.00 13.94
C ASP A 551 18.20 -4.59 12.45
N ALA A 552 19.32 -3.98 12.03
CA ALA A 552 20.70 -4.33 12.38
C ALA A 552 21.80 -3.32 11.96
N PHE A 553 22.93 -3.41 12.68
CA PHE A 553 24.28 -2.88 12.43
C PHE A 553 24.52 -1.36 12.29
N GLN A 554 24.98 -0.79 13.41
CA GLN A 554 25.81 0.41 13.46
C GLN A 554 27.15 0.19 12.74
N ASN A 555 27.63 1.21 12.03
CA ASN A 555 29.04 1.59 12.14
C ASN A 555 29.21 3.09 11.85
N THR A 556 29.54 3.87 12.89
CA THR A 556 29.66 5.33 12.79
C THR A 556 31.13 5.72 12.70
N ALA A 557 31.53 6.37 11.60
CA ALA A 557 32.82 7.03 11.51
C ALA A 557 32.63 8.51 11.16
N LEU A 558 32.84 9.35 12.17
CA LEU A 558 33.14 10.79 12.16
C LEU A 558 33.50 11.39 10.79
N TYR A 559 32.80 12.47 10.39
CA TYR A 559 33.47 13.66 9.87
C TYR A 559 32.75 14.93 10.33
N GLN A 560 33.52 15.88 10.86
CA GLN A 560 33.04 17.18 11.33
C GLN A 560 32.82 18.12 10.14
N ALA A 561 31.83 19.01 10.24
CA ALA A 561 31.65 20.09 9.28
C ALA A 561 32.86 21.03 9.29
N GLY A 562 33.44 21.32 8.12
CA GLY A 562 34.57 22.23 8.02
C GLY A 562 35.01 22.58 6.59
N SER A 563 35.00 23.88 6.29
CA SER A 563 35.57 24.59 5.12
C SER A 563 34.91 24.41 3.75
N ASP A 564 34.62 25.54 3.11
CA ASP A 564 34.29 25.65 1.68
C ASP A 564 35.39 25.03 0.82
N ARG A 565 35.07 23.96 0.07
CA ARG A 565 35.92 23.43 -1.00
C ARG A 565 35.03 22.95 -2.16
N PRO A 566 35.43 23.19 -3.43
CA PRO A 566 34.77 22.57 -4.57
C PRO A 566 35.13 21.08 -4.58
N GLN A 567 34.25 20.25 -4.01
CA GLN A 567 34.58 18.85 -3.70
C GLN A 567 34.37 17.96 -4.92
N ILE A 568 35.41 17.21 -5.27
CA ILE A 568 35.51 16.39 -6.47
C ILE A 568 35.45 14.91 -6.06
N TRP A 569 34.90 14.05 -6.92
CA TRP A 569 34.38 12.74 -6.55
C TRP A 569 35.41 11.75 -5.98
N PRO A 570 35.20 11.17 -4.77
CA PRO A 570 35.82 9.89 -4.42
C PRO A 570 35.08 8.77 -5.17
N ASN A 571 35.67 8.27 -6.27
CA ASN A 571 35.00 7.31 -7.16
C ASN A 571 35.11 5.85 -6.65
N PRO A 572 34.01 5.18 -6.22
CA PRO A 572 34.06 3.81 -5.68
C PRO A 572 34.41 2.72 -6.71
N LEU A 573 34.44 3.06 -8.01
CA LEU A 573 34.94 2.17 -9.05
C LEU A 573 36.48 2.08 -9.05
N ALA A 574 37.18 3.17 -8.74
CA ALA A 574 38.64 3.18 -8.62
C ALA A 574 39.10 2.24 -7.50
N GLU A 575 38.41 2.29 -6.36
CA GLU A 575 38.65 1.43 -5.19
C GLU A 575 38.33 -0.06 -5.46
N LYS A 576 37.75 -0.38 -6.62
CA LYS A 576 37.55 -1.75 -7.14
C LYS A 576 38.55 -2.13 -8.24
N GLY A 577 39.61 -1.36 -8.44
CA GLY A 577 40.65 -1.62 -9.45
C GLY A 577 40.26 -1.22 -10.88
N VAL A 578 39.16 -0.48 -11.08
CA VAL A 578 38.70 -0.08 -12.42
C VAL A 578 39.55 1.07 -12.95
N HIS A 579 40.20 0.86 -14.10
CA HIS A 579 40.91 1.91 -14.84
C HIS A 579 39.92 2.96 -15.37
N LEU A 580 40.34 4.23 -15.40
CA LEU A 580 39.44 5.37 -15.64
C LEU A 580 39.89 6.22 -16.83
N ALA A 581 38.94 6.57 -17.69
CA ALA A 581 39.06 7.66 -18.64
C ALA A 581 38.08 8.76 -18.22
N LEU A 582 38.60 9.92 -17.81
CA LEU A 582 37.80 10.99 -17.22
C LEU A 582 37.65 12.17 -18.19
N THR A 583 36.41 12.61 -18.43
CA THR A 583 36.11 13.69 -19.36
C THR A 583 35.85 15.01 -18.64
N TYR A 584 36.38 16.12 -19.15
CA TYR A 584 36.07 17.48 -18.68
C TYR A 584 35.87 18.44 -19.86
N SER A 585 35.21 19.57 -19.63
CA SER A 585 35.04 20.62 -20.66
C SER A 585 35.98 21.80 -20.45
N THR A 586 35.99 22.39 -19.24
CA THR A 586 36.73 23.65 -18.96
C THR A 586 37.63 23.61 -17.72
N ASN A 587 37.32 22.81 -16.70
CA ASN A 587 38.01 22.85 -15.40
C ASN A 587 39.17 21.83 -15.32
N LEU A 588 40.28 22.13 -15.99
CA LEU A 588 41.51 21.32 -15.97
C LEU A 588 42.13 21.22 -14.56
N THR A 589 42.05 22.29 -13.75
CA THR A 589 42.63 22.27 -12.39
C THR A 589 41.95 21.23 -11.50
N ALA A 590 40.61 21.16 -11.54
CA ALA A 590 39.86 20.17 -10.77
C ALA A 590 40.18 18.73 -11.20
N ILE A 591 40.24 18.46 -12.51
CA ILE A 591 40.49 17.09 -12.97
C ILE A 591 41.92 16.63 -12.63
N ASN A 592 42.91 17.52 -12.68
CA ASN A 592 44.27 17.21 -12.28
C ASN A 592 44.37 16.85 -10.78
N VAL A 593 43.70 17.60 -9.90
CA VAL A 593 43.65 17.27 -8.46
C VAL A 593 43.07 15.88 -8.23
N LEU A 594 41.95 15.55 -8.90
CA LEU A 594 41.35 14.21 -8.81
C LEU A 594 42.28 13.10 -9.30
N VAL A 595 43.01 13.32 -10.40
CA VAL A 595 43.96 12.33 -10.93
C VAL A 595 45.07 12.04 -9.92
N GLU A 596 45.61 13.06 -9.27
CA GLU A 596 46.64 12.88 -8.25
C GLU A 596 46.09 12.22 -6.97
N GLU A 597 44.87 12.56 -6.54
CA GLU A 597 44.19 11.87 -5.42
C GLU A 597 43.94 10.37 -5.71
N LEU A 598 43.52 10.03 -6.94
CA LEU A 598 43.30 8.64 -7.36
C LEU A 598 44.61 7.85 -7.42
N LYS A 599 45.67 8.41 -8.02
CA LYS A 599 47.00 7.78 -8.08
C LYS A 599 47.66 7.65 -6.71
N ALA A 600 47.40 8.59 -5.79
CA ALA A 600 47.89 8.51 -4.42
C ALA A 600 47.21 7.39 -3.61
N LYS A 601 45.94 7.08 -3.91
CA LYS A 601 45.24 5.91 -3.34
C LYS A 601 45.74 4.58 -3.93
N ASP A 602 45.87 4.50 -5.25
CA ASP A 602 46.37 3.32 -5.95
C ASP A 602 47.15 3.69 -7.22
N ALA A 603 48.47 3.56 -7.14
CA ALA A 603 49.39 3.87 -8.24
C ALA A 603 49.33 2.85 -9.40
N SER A 604 48.63 1.72 -9.24
CA SER A 604 48.41 0.74 -10.32
C SER A 604 47.24 1.11 -11.24
N LEU A 605 46.38 2.06 -10.83
CA LEU A 605 45.28 2.53 -11.66
C LEU A 605 45.77 3.34 -12.85
N ARG A 606 45.46 2.86 -14.07
CA ARG A 606 45.56 3.67 -15.26
C ARG A 606 44.43 4.71 -15.26
N VAL A 607 44.80 5.99 -15.24
CA VAL A 607 43.86 7.12 -15.28
C VAL A 607 44.27 8.09 -16.39
N SER A 608 43.39 8.32 -17.36
CA SER A 608 43.53 9.33 -18.42
C SER A 608 42.53 10.47 -18.25
N ILE A 609 42.83 11.63 -18.83
CA ILE A 609 41.93 12.80 -18.87
C ILE A 609 41.76 13.30 -20.30
N HIS A 610 40.52 13.61 -20.69
CA HIS A 610 40.20 14.07 -22.04
C HIS A 610 39.33 15.33 -21.98
N GLN A 611 39.76 16.37 -22.70
CA GLN A 611 38.97 17.60 -22.86
C GLN A 611 37.98 17.43 -24.02
N VAL A 612 36.69 17.52 -23.75
CA VAL A 612 35.63 17.24 -24.74
C VAL A 612 34.45 18.17 -24.55
N ASP A 613 34.05 18.87 -25.61
CA ASP A 613 32.68 19.36 -25.76
C ASP A 613 31.81 18.22 -26.30
N VAL A 614 30.98 17.65 -25.42
CA VAL A 614 30.07 16.55 -25.74
C VAL A 614 28.95 16.96 -26.72
N GLY A 615 28.77 18.25 -27.00
CA GLY A 615 27.94 18.71 -28.10
C GLY A 615 28.51 18.40 -29.49
N SER A 616 29.82 18.18 -29.59
CA SER A 616 30.53 17.86 -30.83
C SER A 616 30.71 16.35 -31.01
N ALA A 617 30.18 15.81 -32.12
CA ALA A 617 30.34 14.39 -32.45
C ALA A 617 31.80 14.04 -32.77
N ASP A 618 32.52 14.95 -33.43
CA ASP A 618 33.90 14.75 -33.85
C ASP A 618 34.83 14.70 -32.64
N GLN A 619 34.64 15.59 -31.65
CA GLN A 619 35.43 15.55 -30.40
C GLN A 619 35.15 14.29 -29.56
N ILE A 620 33.91 13.77 -29.55
CA ILE A 620 33.61 12.48 -28.92
C ILE A 620 34.35 11.34 -29.66
N GLN A 621 34.42 11.39 -30.98
CA GLN A 621 35.15 10.40 -31.77
C GLN A 621 36.67 10.47 -31.52
N ASP A 622 37.25 11.67 -31.48
CA ASP A 622 38.67 11.89 -31.18
C ASP A 622 39.03 11.46 -29.75
N MET A 623 38.17 11.76 -28.77
CA MET A 623 38.30 11.24 -27.40
C MET A 623 38.37 9.72 -27.38
N PHE A 624 37.47 9.04 -28.11
CA PHE A 624 37.50 7.57 -28.19
C PHE A 624 38.81 7.05 -28.79
N LEU A 625 39.36 7.70 -29.82
CA LEU A 625 40.67 7.36 -30.39
C LEU A 625 41.82 7.53 -29.38
N GLN A 626 41.78 8.57 -28.53
CA GLN A 626 42.76 8.76 -27.45
C GLN A 626 42.63 7.67 -26.37
N ILE A 627 41.40 7.32 -25.97
CA ILE A 627 41.14 6.25 -25.00
C ILE A 627 41.71 4.91 -25.49
N ASP A 628 41.52 4.55 -26.77
CA ASP A 628 42.12 3.32 -27.33
C ASP A 628 43.66 3.36 -27.28
N GLN A 629 44.28 4.51 -27.52
CA GLN A 629 45.74 4.66 -27.48
C GLN A 629 46.30 4.53 -26.06
N GLU A 630 45.62 5.12 -25.08
CA GLU A 630 46.09 5.14 -23.69
C GLU A 630 45.74 3.85 -22.92
N HIS A 631 44.54 3.29 -23.14
CA HIS A 631 44.06 2.10 -22.43
C HIS A 631 44.18 0.79 -23.21
N GLY A 632 44.40 0.86 -24.52
CA GLY A 632 44.50 -0.30 -25.43
C GLY A 632 43.17 -0.84 -25.94
N GLN A 633 42.03 -0.32 -25.45
CA GLN A 633 40.69 -0.78 -25.80
C GLN A 633 39.62 0.30 -25.54
N ARG A 634 38.42 0.08 -26.13
CA ARG A 634 37.22 0.85 -25.82
C ARG A 634 36.74 0.59 -24.37
N PRO A 635 36.00 1.52 -23.75
CA PRO A 635 35.46 1.33 -22.41
C PRO A 635 34.49 0.14 -22.26
N ASP A 636 34.71 -0.68 -21.25
CA ASP A 636 33.82 -1.78 -20.84
C ASP A 636 32.65 -1.30 -19.95
N ILE A 637 32.82 -0.13 -19.36
CA ILE A 637 31.84 0.57 -18.51
C ILE A 637 31.70 1.99 -19.05
N LEU A 638 30.48 2.41 -19.35
CA LEU A 638 30.14 3.78 -19.76
C LEU A 638 29.19 4.41 -18.74
N VAL A 639 29.62 5.50 -18.11
CA VAL A 639 28.77 6.36 -17.27
C VAL A 639 28.54 7.69 -17.98
N SER A 640 27.41 7.84 -18.66
CA SER A 640 27.07 9.09 -19.37
C SER A 640 26.51 10.11 -18.37
N ASN A 641 27.41 10.88 -17.75
CA ASN A 641 27.10 11.87 -16.72
C ASN A 641 27.02 13.33 -17.21
N ALA A 642 27.64 13.65 -18.34
CA ALA A 642 27.70 15.02 -18.84
C ALA A 642 26.29 15.63 -18.99
N GLY A 643 26.14 16.88 -18.58
CA GLY A 643 24.84 17.54 -18.57
C GLY A 643 24.93 19.06 -18.48
N TYR A 644 23.96 19.70 -19.13
CA TYR A 644 23.71 21.13 -19.14
C TYR A 644 22.31 21.40 -18.57
N GLY A 645 22.20 22.36 -17.66
CA GLY A 645 20.97 22.66 -16.93
C GLY A 645 20.81 24.15 -16.69
N LYS A 646 20.36 24.88 -17.71
CA LYS A 646 19.91 26.27 -17.57
C LYS A 646 18.46 26.29 -17.09
N ARG A 647 18.13 27.22 -16.19
CA ARG A 647 16.81 27.31 -15.57
C ARG A 647 15.93 28.33 -16.30
N ILE A 648 15.09 27.84 -17.21
CA ILE A 648 14.06 28.62 -17.91
C ILE A 648 12.70 27.90 -17.74
N PRO A 649 11.93 28.22 -16.67
CA PRO A 649 10.73 27.46 -16.33
C PRO A 649 9.59 27.59 -17.35
N GLN A 650 9.46 28.76 -17.98
CA GLN A 650 8.34 29.10 -18.84
C GLN A 650 8.62 28.73 -20.30
N VAL A 651 7.66 28.08 -20.95
CA VAL A 651 7.85 27.53 -22.31
C VAL A 651 8.08 28.61 -23.38
N TRP A 652 7.47 29.79 -23.23
CA TRP A 652 7.60 30.90 -24.18
C TRP A 652 8.93 31.67 -24.06
N ASP A 653 9.67 31.49 -22.97
CA ASP A 653 10.99 32.09 -22.74
C ASP A 653 12.14 31.17 -23.21
N ILE A 654 11.83 29.94 -23.65
CA ILE A 654 12.81 28.99 -24.20
C ILE A 654 12.93 29.24 -25.70
N THR A 655 14.11 29.68 -26.17
CA THR A 655 14.39 29.79 -27.60
C THR A 655 14.66 28.43 -28.23
N LEU A 656 14.55 28.32 -29.55
CA LEU A 656 14.83 27.06 -30.25
C LEU A 656 16.30 26.66 -30.10
N GLU A 657 17.22 27.62 -30.12
CA GLU A 657 18.66 27.39 -29.95
C GLU A 657 18.98 26.82 -28.56
N GLU A 658 18.30 27.32 -27.52
CA GLU A 658 18.42 26.82 -26.14
C GLU A 658 17.86 25.39 -26.00
N PHE A 659 16.71 25.11 -26.63
CA PHE A 659 16.11 23.79 -26.67
C PHE A 659 17.04 22.79 -27.38
N ASP A 660 17.49 23.13 -28.59
CA ASP A 660 18.35 22.29 -29.42
C ASP A 660 19.71 22.04 -28.76
N TYR A 661 20.32 23.07 -28.16
CA TYR A 661 21.57 22.93 -27.40
C TYR A 661 21.40 21.99 -26.20
N THR A 662 20.31 22.13 -25.44
CA THR A 662 20.01 21.27 -24.29
C THR A 662 19.77 19.82 -24.71
N ILE A 663 19.03 19.58 -25.79
CA ILE A 663 18.85 18.23 -26.36
C ILE A 663 20.17 17.66 -26.89
N ASN A 664 20.99 18.48 -27.54
CA ASN A 664 22.27 18.05 -28.08
C ASN A 664 23.22 17.55 -26.98
N VAL A 665 23.40 18.36 -25.93
CA VAL A 665 24.31 18.04 -24.81
C VAL A 665 23.78 16.91 -23.93
N ASN A 666 22.49 16.91 -23.55
CA ASN A 666 21.99 15.96 -22.56
C ASN A 666 21.56 14.61 -23.15
N LEU A 667 21.07 14.58 -24.40
CA LEU A 667 20.48 13.39 -25.02
C LEU A 667 21.27 12.88 -26.21
N ARG A 668 21.60 13.73 -27.19
CA ARG A 668 22.33 13.31 -28.39
C ARG A 668 23.76 12.88 -28.08
N ALA A 669 24.46 13.56 -27.18
CA ALA A 669 25.77 13.15 -26.68
C ALA A 669 25.75 11.72 -26.12
N SER A 670 24.80 11.43 -25.22
CA SER A 670 24.61 10.10 -24.61
C SER A 670 24.38 9.01 -25.67
N PHE A 671 23.62 9.30 -26.74
CA PHE A 671 23.44 8.39 -27.87
C PHE A 671 24.76 8.11 -28.62
N ILE A 672 25.57 9.14 -28.89
CA ILE A 672 26.86 9.01 -29.58
C ILE A 672 27.85 8.21 -28.72
N LEU A 673 27.92 8.50 -27.42
CA LEU A 673 28.77 7.77 -26.46
C LEU A 673 28.42 6.28 -26.41
N VAL A 674 27.12 5.93 -26.31
CA VAL A 674 26.67 4.54 -26.38
C VAL A 674 27.06 3.89 -27.71
N LYS A 675 26.83 4.58 -28.84
CA LYS A 675 27.20 4.07 -30.17
C LYS A 675 28.70 3.78 -30.28
N GLY A 676 29.56 4.57 -29.63
CA GLY A 676 31.01 4.40 -29.63
C GLY A 676 31.51 3.15 -28.90
N VAL A 677 30.80 2.67 -27.87
CA VAL A 677 31.22 1.54 -27.02
C VAL A 677 30.52 0.21 -27.35
N VAL A 678 29.31 0.24 -27.91
CA VAL A 678 28.45 -0.95 -28.04
C VAL A 678 29.07 -2.09 -28.86
N GLU A 679 29.78 -1.82 -29.96
CA GLU A 679 30.38 -2.90 -30.76
C GLU A 679 31.54 -3.62 -30.04
N HIS A 680 32.32 -2.90 -29.22
CA HIS A 680 33.31 -3.52 -28.32
C HIS A 680 32.65 -4.38 -27.26
N MET A 681 31.67 -3.82 -26.53
CA MET A 681 30.93 -4.55 -25.50
C MET A 681 30.24 -5.82 -26.06
N LYS A 682 29.76 -5.77 -27.31
CA LYS A 682 29.17 -6.91 -28.01
C LYS A 682 30.21 -7.98 -28.37
N SER A 683 31.39 -7.60 -28.85
CA SER A 683 32.42 -8.54 -29.27
C SER A 683 32.95 -9.39 -28.11
N GLN A 684 33.11 -8.78 -26.92
CA GLN A 684 33.52 -9.47 -25.69
C GLN A 684 32.35 -10.07 -24.88
N ARG A 685 31.10 -9.83 -25.30
CA ARG A 685 29.87 -10.22 -24.60
C ARG A 685 29.82 -9.79 -23.12
N TRP A 686 30.26 -8.56 -22.86
CA TRP A 686 30.18 -7.93 -21.56
C TRP A 686 30.22 -6.40 -21.70
N GLY A 687 29.34 -5.71 -20.96
CA GLY A 687 29.39 -4.26 -20.86
C GLY A 687 28.40 -3.69 -19.86
N ARG A 688 28.68 -2.51 -19.33
CA ARG A 688 27.78 -1.79 -18.40
C ARG A 688 27.57 -0.37 -18.87
N ILE A 689 26.33 0.03 -19.09
CA ILE A 689 25.96 1.38 -19.53
C ILE A 689 25.02 1.99 -18.49
N VAL A 690 25.41 3.12 -17.94
CA VAL A 690 24.64 3.87 -16.94
C VAL A 690 24.45 5.31 -17.42
N LEU A 691 23.21 5.73 -17.63
CA LEU A 691 22.87 7.09 -18.08
C LEU A 691 22.41 7.95 -16.90
N MET A 692 22.87 9.20 -16.80
CA MET A 692 22.43 10.13 -15.74
C MET A 692 21.20 10.93 -16.18
N SER A 693 20.03 10.37 -15.87
CA SER A 693 18.73 11.02 -15.98
C SER A 693 18.56 12.08 -14.85
N SER A 694 17.34 12.39 -14.46
CA SER A 694 17.01 13.25 -13.31
C SER A 694 15.54 13.04 -12.93
N ILE A 695 15.16 13.39 -11.70
CA ILE A 695 13.74 13.52 -11.31
C ILE A 695 12.94 14.41 -12.29
N ALA A 696 13.60 15.38 -12.94
CA ALA A 696 12.97 16.21 -13.98
C ALA A 696 12.47 15.41 -15.19
N GLY A 697 13.08 14.25 -15.49
CA GLY A 697 12.66 13.36 -16.58
C GLY A 697 11.27 12.73 -16.39
N TYR A 698 10.72 12.74 -15.17
CA TYR A 698 9.36 12.27 -14.89
C TYR A 698 8.30 13.38 -15.03
N GLY A 699 8.70 14.58 -15.50
CA GLY A 699 7.82 15.73 -15.70
C GLY A 699 7.72 16.69 -14.50
N GLY A 700 8.59 16.53 -13.50
CA GLY A 700 8.79 17.50 -12.42
C GLY A 700 10.01 18.41 -12.66
N GLY A 701 10.47 19.07 -11.59
CA GLY A 701 11.71 19.85 -11.59
C GLY A 701 11.55 21.33 -11.95
N ILE A 702 12.53 22.14 -11.55
CA ILE A 702 12.47 23.60 -11.58
C ILE A 702 13.06 24.24 -12.85
N ASN A 703 13.58 23.43 -13.78
CA ASN A 703 14.47 23.87 -14.87
C ASN A 703 13.74 24.26 -16.17
N GLY A 704 12.58 23.67 -16.47
CA GLY A 704 11.84 23.89 -17.72
C GLY A 704 11.68 22.65 -18.59
N CYS A 705 10.79 22.72 -19.59
CA CYS A 705 10.39 21.56 -20.39
C CYS A 705 11.51 21.00 -21.29
N HIS A 706 12.40 21.84 -21.81
CA HIS A 706 13.59 21.46 -22.58
C HIS A 706 14.51 20.52 -21.80
N TYR A 707 14.88 20.89 -20.56
CA TYR A 707 15.69 20.03 -19.68
C TYR A 707 14.94 18.73 -19.34
N ALA A 708 13.67 18.82 -18.96
CA ALA A 708 12.83 17.65 -18.64
C ALA A 708 12.74 16.66 -19.81
N ALA A 709 12.48 17.14 -21.03
CA ALA A 709 12.44 16.33 -22.25
C ALA A 709 13.79 15.64 -22.52
N SER A 710 14.90 16.36 -22.32
CA SER A 710 16.25 15.79 -22.52
C SER A 710 16.56 14.63 -21.56
N LYS A 711 16.14 14.74 -20.28
CA LYS A 711 16.33 13.69 -19.28
C LYS A 711 15.34 12.53 -19.46
N ALA A 712 14.08 12.82 -19.78
CA ALA A 712 13.07 11.81 -20.12
C ALA A 712 13.46 10.96 -21.34
N GLY A 713 14.06 11.59 -22.35
CA GLY A 713 14.55 10.93 -23.56
C GLY A 713 15.61 9.86 -23.27
N MET A 714 16.48 10.07 -22.27
CA MET A 714 17.46 9.06 -21.87
C MET A 714 16.81 7.81 -21.29
N THR A 715 15.77 7.94 -20.47
CA THR A 715 15.02 6.79 -19.93
C THR A 715 14.29 6.02 -21.04
N GLY A 716 13.79 6.71 -22.07
CA GLY A 716 13.24 6.06 -23.27
C GLY A 716 14.30 5.30 -24.07
N MET A 717 15.46 5.91 -24.30
CA MET A 717 16.60 5.31 -24.98
C MET A 717 17.15 4.09 -24.22
N MET A 718 17.32 4.21 -22.90
CA MET A 718 17.75 3.14 -22.00
C MET A 718 16.84 1.92 -22.08
N LYS A 719 15.51 2.13 -21.98
CA LYS A 719 14.51 1.04 -22.05
C LYS A 719 14.50 0.31 -23.40
N ASN A 720 14.83 1.00 -24.49
CA ASN A 720 14.99 0.35 -25.79
C ASN A 720 16.27 -0.49 -25.81
N LEU A 721 17.41 0.14 -25.51
CA LEU A 721 18.74 -0.48 -25.59
C LEU A 721 18.90 -1.68 -24.66
N SER A 722 18.36 -1.64 -23.44
CA SER A 722 18.43 -2.75 -22.48
C SER A 722 17.89 -4.05 -23.08
N THR A 723 16.74 -4.00 -23.76
CA THR A 723 16.14 -5.17 -24.42
C THR A 723 16.93 -5.66 -25.64
N ARG A 724 17.66 -4.77 -26.32
CA ARG A 724 18.43 -5.09 -27.54
C ARG A 724 19.87 -5.53 -27.28
N LEU A 725 20.42 -5.19 -26.12
CA LEU A 725 21.81 -5.48 -25.77
C LEU A 725 21.95 -6.61 -24.73
N ALA A 726 20.84 -7.03 -24.09
CA ALA A 726 20.83 -8.10 -23.08
C ALA A 726 21.37 -9.45 -23.60
N GLU A 727 21.15 -9.82 -24.87
CA GLU A 727 21.67 -11.07 -25.45
C GLU A 727 23.22 -11.11 -25.48
N PHE A 728 23.86 -9.95 -25.46
CA PHE A 728 25.31 -9.78 -25.39
C PHE A 728 25.81 -9.60 -23.95
N ASN A 729 24.98 -9.84 -22.92
CA ASN A 729 25.33 -9.63 -21.50
C ASN A 729 25.81 -8.19 -21.20
N ILE A 730 25.24 -7.24 -21.93
CA ILE A 730 25.39 -5.81 -21.72
C ILE A 730 24.16 -5.31 -20.96
N SER A 731 24.35 -4.72 -19.78
CA SER A 731 23.25 -4.06 -19.07
C SER A 731 23.21 -2.56 -19.38
N VAL A 732 22.00 -2.03 -19.55
CA VAL A 732 21.75 -0.60 -19.76
C VAL A 732 20.73 -0.16 -18.72
N ASN A 733 21.08 0.83 -17.91
CA ASN A 733 20.23 1.38 -16.85
C ASN A 733 20.38 2.91 -16.80
N ASP A 734 19.49 3.57 -16.08
CA ASP A 734 19.67 4.97 -15.71
C ASP A 734 19.58 5.18 -14.19
N VAL A 735 20.23 6.24 -13.71
CA VAL A 735 20.00 6.81 -12.38
C VAL A 735 19.35 8.17 -12.61
N ALA A 736 18.34 8.48 -11.82
CA ALA A 736 17.64 9.76 -11.85
C ALA A 736 17.82 10.47 -10.50
N PRO A 737 18.90 11.25 -10.31
CA PRO A 737 19.05 12.06 -9.10
C PRO A 737 18.03 13.20 -9.03
N ALA A 738 17.63 13.56 -7.82
CA ALA A 738 16.95 14.83 -7.53
C ALA A 738 17.98 15.90 -7.12
N MET A 739 17.83 16.49 -5.93
CA MET A 739 18.68 17.56 -5.43
C MET A 739 19.93 16.97 -4.74
N ILE A 740 21.03 16.89 -5.48
CA ILE A 740 22.35 16.49 -4.97
C ILE A 740 23.17 17.74 -4.69
N GLY A 741 23.60 17.91 -3.44
CA GLY A 741 24.36 19.07 -2.98
C GLY A 741 25.82 19.03 -3.41
N ASP A 742 26.49 20.17 -3.24
CA ASP A 742 27.92 20.34 -3.49
C ASP A 742 28.33 19.96 -4.93
N THR A 743 27.39 20.14 -5.88
CA THR A 743 27.63 19.98 -7.31
C THR A 743 27.75 21.34 -7.98
N GLY A 744 28.46 21.41 -9.12
CA GLY A 744 28.51 22.65 -9.93
C GLY A 744 27.16 23.15 -10.47
N MET A 745 26.07 22.39 -10.28
CA MET A 745 24.69 22.74 -10.67
C MET A 745 23.78 23.08 -9.47
N VAL A 746 24.10 22.61 -8.27
CA VAL A 746 23.30 22.82 -7.05
C VAL A 746 24.26 23.13 -5.88
N PRO A 747 24.19 24.34 -5.30
CA PRO A 747 25.09 24.76 -4.22
C PRO A 747 24.86 23.95 -2.94
N SER A 748 25.77 24.11 -1.97
CA SER A 748 25.75 23.39 -0.70
C SER A 748 24.43 23.53 0.07
N ALA A 749 24.11 22.54 0.91
CA ALA A 749 22.89 22.56 1.73
C ALA A 749 22.78 23.79 2.64
N GLN A 750 23.92 24.40 3.00
CA GLN A 750 24.00 25.62 3.79
C GLN A 750 23.58 26.88 3.01
N ALA A 751 23.73 26.87 1.68
CA ALA A 751 23.30 27.96 0.80
C ALA A 751 21.81 27.92 0.44
N ILE A 752 21.16 26.75 0.56
CA ILE A 752 19.74 26.53 0.22
C ILE A 752 19.00 25.68 1.28
N PRO A 753 18.98 26.09 2.56
CA PRO A 753 18.41 25.29 3.66
C PRO A 753 16.91 24.99 3.48
N GLU A 754 16.15 25.91 2.86
CA GLU A 754 14.73 25.71 2.54
C GLU A 754 14.50 24.57 1.53
N VAL A 755 15.44 24.36 0.61
CA VAL A 755 15.39 23.26 -0.38
C VAL A 755 15.74 21.93 0.29
N ALA A 756 16.73 21.93 1.19
CA ALA A 756 17.08 20.76 1.99
C ALA A 756 15.92 20.31 2.89
N ALA A 757 15.21 21.26 3.52
CA ALA A 757 14.02 20.99 4.33
C ALA A 757 12.80 20.48 3.53
N GLY A 758 12.73 20.77 2.23
CA GLY A 758 11.69 20.25 1.34
C GLY A 758 11.89 18.79 0.90
N ILE A 759 13.05 18.21 1.15
CA ILE A 759 13.36 16.80 0.87
C ILE A 759 12.94 15.97 2.09
N PRO A 760 12.17 14.86 1.95
CA PRO A 760 11.74 14.06 3.10
C PRO A 760 12.85 13.46 3.97
N ILE A 761 14.04 13.22 3.40
CA ILE A 761 15.26 12.84 4.15
C ILE A 761 15.89 14.03 4.93
N GLY A 762 15.38 15.25 4.77
CA GLY A 762 15.79 16.46 5.51
C GLY A 762 17.13 17.08 5.07
N ARG A 763 17.74 16.54 4.02
CA ARG A 763 19.00 17.05 3.44
C ARG A 763 19.07 16.82 1.94
N LEU A 764 19.96 17.56 1.27
CA LEU A 764 20.42 17.21 -0.07
C LEU A 764 21.06 15.81 -0.07
N GLY A 765 20.93 15.09 -1.18
CA GLY A 765 21.75 13.90 -1.42
C GLY A 765 23.21 14.32 -1.63
N VAL A 766 24.17 13.43 -1.36
CA VAL A 766 25.60 13.68 -1.63
C VAL A 766 26.10 12.87 -2.83
N PRO A 767 27.13 13.33 -3.56
CA PRO A 767 27.64 12.63 -4.75
C PRO A 767 28.01 11.16 -4.52
N GLU A 768 28.48 10.81 -3.31
CA GLU A 768 28.84 9.45 -2.90
C GLU A 768 27.62 8.50 -2.93
N GLU A 769 26.42 8.99 -2.61
CA GLU A 769 25.18 8.21 -2.68
C GLU A 769 24.81 7.90 -4.13
N VAL A 770 25.03 8.84 -5.06
CA VAL A 770 24.88 8.60 -6.50
C VAL A 770 25.89 7.55 -6.96
N ALA A 771 27.15 7.68 -6.54
CA ALA A 771 28.23 6.79 -6.92
C ALA A 771 28.03 5.35 -6.40
N ASN A 772 27.41 5.17 -5.22
CA ASN A 772 27.00 3.87 -4.70
C ASN A 772 25.95 3.21 -5.60
N VAL A 773 24.94 3.94 -6.08
CA VAL A 773 23.92 3.42 -7.00
C VAL A 773 24.54 3.07 -8.36
N VAL A 774 25.42 3.92 -8.90
CA VAL A 774 26.17 3.62 -10.15
C VAL A 774 27.01 2.35 -9.98
N THR A 775 27.70 2.19 -8.86
CA THR A 775 28.52 1.01 -8.56
C THR A 775 27.65 -0.25 -8.49
N MET A 776 26.48 -0.19 -7.83
CA MET A 776 25.52 -1.29 -7.81
C MET A 776 25.08 -1.68 -9.24
N LEU A 777 24.71 -0.72 -10.08
CA LEU A 777 24.29 -0.96 -11.47
C LEU A 777 25.40 -1.59 -12.33
N VAL A 778 26.66 -1.22 -12.10
CA VAL A 778 27.82 -1.80 -12.78
C VAL A 778 28.06 -3.24 -12.32
N THR A 779 28.00 -3.50 -11.01
CA THR A 779 28.27 -4.85 -10.45
C THR A 779 27.13 -5.84 -10.64
N THR A 780 25.87 -5.40 -10.68
CA THR A 780 24.69 -6.28 -10.75
C THR A 780 24.27 -6.56 -12.19
N GLY A 781 24.93 -7.53 -12.83
CA GLY A 781 24.69 -7.86 -14.25
C GLY A 781 23.27 -8.28 -14.62
N TYR A 782 22.48 -8.80 -13.68
CA TYR A 782 21.07 -9.15 -13.90
C TYR A 782 20.12 -7.92 -13.88
N MET A 783 20.61 -6.76 -13.46
CA MET A 783 19.85 -5.52 -13.48
C MET A 783 20.06 -4.81 -14.83
N THR A 784 19.05 -4.82 -15.68
CA THR A 784 19.00 -4.07 -16.94
C THR A 784 17.59 -3.51 -17.17
N GLY A 785 17.47 -2.41 -17.90
CA GLY A 785 16.20 -1.73 -18.17
C GLY A 785 15.64 -0.96 -16.96
N GLN A 786 16.42 -0.80 -15.89
CA GLN A 786 15.99 -0.15 -14.66
C GLN A 786 16.35 1.33 -14.65
N SER A 787 15.49 2.11 -14.02
CA SER A 787 15.60 3.56 -13.85
C SER A 787 15.48 3.86 -12.36
N LEU A 788 16.60 4.21 -11.73
CA LEU A 788 16.71 4.32 -10.27
C LEU A 788 16.62 5.77 -9.81
N LEU A 789 15.46 6.15 -9.27
CA LEU A 789 15.20 7.47 -8.71
C LEU A 789 15.90 7.64 -7.35
N LEU A 790 16.96 8.45 -7.30
CA LEU A 790 17.67 8.80 -6.08
C LEU A 790 17.25 10.20 -5.63
N ALA A 791 16.17 10.26 -4.85
CA ALA A 791 15.41 11.50 -4.64
C ALA A 791 15.27 11.96 -3.19
N GLY A 792 15.84 11.24 -2.21
CA GLY A 792 15.67 11.58 -0.79
C GLY A 792 14.21 11.56 -0.31
N GLY A 793 13.34 10.83 -1.01
CA GLY A 793 11.89 10.79 -0.78
C GLY A 793 11.06 11.81 -1.60
N LEU A 794 11.69 12.73 -2.35
CA LEU A 794 10.97 13.58 -3.32
C LEU A 794 10.25 12.70 -4.36
N LYS A 795 9.07 13.15 -4.80
CA LYS A 795 8.17 12.45 -5.74
C LYS A 795 7.95 13.27 -7.00
#